data_AF-A0A5D6XWN4-F1
#
_entry.id   AF-A0A5D6XWN4-F1
#
_cell.length_a   1.000
_cell.length_b   1.000
_cell.length_c   1.000
_cell.angle_alpha   90.00
_cell.angle_beta   90.00
_cell.angle_gamma   90.00
#
_symmetry.space_group_name_H-M   'P 1'
#
loop_
_entity.id
_entity.type
_entity.pdbx_description
1 polymer ?
#
loop_
_entity_poly.entity_id
_entity_poly.type
_entity_poly.pdbx_seq_one_letter_code
_entity_poly.pdbx_strand_id
1 'polypeptide(L)'
;MSKRPHASMANGGSSGGGGNLLGNMLSSLSRTNESAQSARRAEVQVAQLTAGRGQAIAVDGRSTAPDTAIAQFLQQMRAAVDEKGFGAEVEVELRFGKITSCLQEARCRPSQEGMDAAVVLSDEQMKGVGAKFVPGVTEAEYPAFVKGLEYLLKGDGFAEHAEKTVVHSLPQSKRVIEEVDPTTGARRAPQVQVKERLGSIDIFLPHCQYDCRVSISCEHPPRELPGGLAEMPAAESVRHKDRTSAVGREVRVDLTKVLDENSNKRSFEVELELNQLVVDEWLKQPDDNGLSWRSATATASHLWKLVKYFMPNAGQAVKTNWDFAGASEVQNAYQLRLGVRGKFSGTMPVGFARWHIPLVKTREYFVSEKTDGVRYFLVVAGGTAVLVDRSNAPFTTSGLEPLTLLLPEGTVLDGEFVLHQKDKRYVFMVFDIIATGASAQDSHVDKPFTERLTILNDFLSDEGPYAAGMRDLNLSRHAVLPIIRKRWVPLRHIMDVFRQIQRVQKRDQSLGRIYSDDKRTHYTDGIVFCPNTPYVPNTHKEYLKWKWADLITVDFLAQLNESNAIALTCGGPRNTHVELDSIVVLDPKDVPVVQKILQRTPSRSAILEFGFNADKGFWNYKCARPDKDSANYIRTVLGSLVNMAEAISEEELQYRLTNPNAEQWNHHMKKMRRALLDQK
;
A
#
# COMPACT_ATOMS: atom_id res chain seq x y z
N MET A 1 24.84 41.61 44.40
CA MET A 1 25.38 42.90 44.86
C MET A 1 25.34 43.89 43.72
N SER A 2 24.59 44.97 43.91
CA SER A 2 24.44 46.12 43.02
C SER A 2 25.80 46.79 42.73
N LYS A 3 25.98 47.31 41.50
CA LYS A 3 26.37 48.71 41.25
C LYS A 3 26.46 49.03 39.75
N ARG A 4 25.57 49.92 39.29
CA ARG A 4 25.85 50.99 38.30
C ARG A 4 26.89 51.98 38.94
N PRO A 5 27.34 53.13 38.35
CA PRO A 5 26.87 53.86 37.16
C PRO A 5 27.96 54.65 36.37
N HIS A 6 27.50 55.43 35.38
CA HIS A 6 27.80 56.84 35.07
C HIS A 6 28.43 57.21 33.72
N ALA A 7 27.99 58.39 33.27
CA ALA A 7 28.01 58.98 31.94
C ALA A 7 28.85 60.28 31.89
N SER A 8 29.23 60.69 30.68
CA SER A 8 29.18 62.08 30.13
C SER A 8 29.58 62.03 28.63
N MET A 9 28.83 62.54 27.64
CA MET A 9 28.73 63.95 27.17
C MET A 9 30.11 64.63 26.98
N ALA A 10 30.47 65.32 25.88
CA ALA A 10 29.76 65.90 24.74
C ALA A 10 30.70 66.28 23.55
N ASN A 11 30.07 66.72 22.45
CA ASN A 11 30.49 67.68 21.39
C ASN A 11 31.27 67.26 20.12
N GLY A 12 30.57 67.41 18.98
CA GLY A 12 30.93 68.38 17.94
C GLY A 12 31.43 67.86 16.58
N GLY A 13 30.73 68.20 15.49
CA GLY A 13 31.33 68.28 14.14
C GLY A 13 30.55 67.61 13.02
N SER A 14 29.94 68.41 12.16
CA SER A 14 29.23 68.05 10.93
C SER A 14 30.17 67.66 9.77
N SER A 15 29.67 66.77 8.89
CA SER A 15 29.79 66.73 7.41
C SER A 15 30.30 65.40 6.82
N GLY A 16 29.61 64.91 5.78
CA GLY A 16 30.21 64.09 4.71
C GLY A 16 29.92 62.58 4.69
N GLY A 17 28.84 62.19 4.02
CA GLY A 17 28.90 61.31 2.83
C GLY A 17 29.34 59.84 2.94
N GLY A 18 28.37 58.92 2.82
CA GLY A 18 28.38 57.88 1.78
C GLY A 18 29.21 56.60 1.95
N GLY A 19 30.12 56.48 2.91
CA GLY A 19 31.06 55.33 2.96
C GLY A 19 30.59 54.05 3.69
N ASN A 20 29.61 54.12 4.59
CA ASN A 20 29.39 53.04 5.58
C ASN A 20 28.25 52.06 5.29
N LEU A 21 27.44 52.28 4.24
CA LEU A 21 26.31 51.40 3.90
C LEU A 21 26.74 50.18 3.07
N LEU A 22 27.67 50.39 2.12
CA LEU A 22 28.22 49.32 1.27
C LEU A 22 29.10 48.34 2.07
N GLY A 23 29.91 48.84 3.02
CA GLY A 23 30.71 47.99 3.91
C GLY A 23 29.86 47.13 4.84
N ASN A 24 28.75 47.68 5.35
CA ASN A 24 27.82 46.92 6.20
C ASN A 24 27.02 45.89 5.39
N MET A 25 26.59 46.20 4.16
CA MET A 25 25.93 45.26 3.26
C MET A 25 26.86 44.14 2.76
N LEU A 26 28.11 44.45 2.42
CA LEU A 26 29.10 43.43 2.05
C LEU A 26 29.46 42.54 3.25
N SER A 27 29.50 43.10 4.46
CA SER A 27 29.71 42.30 5.68
C SER A 27 28.50 41.43 6.04
N SER A 28 27.27 41.86 5.74
CA SER A 28 26.06 41.06 5.97
C SER A 28 25.89 39.99 4.90
N LEU A 29 26.20 40.29 3.64
CA LEU A 29 26.27 39.32 2.53
C LEU A 29 27.38 38.28 2.74
N SER A 30 28.55 38.69 3.26
CA SER A 30 29.61 37.74 3.61
C SER A 30 29.20 36.85 4.78
N ARG A 31 28.52 37.40 5.81
CA ARG A 31 28.01 36.64 6.96
C ARG A 31 26.86 35.70 6.59
N THR A 32 26.00 36.04 5.63
CA THR A 32 24.95 35.13 5.12
C THR A 32 25.50 34.07 4.18
N ASN A 33 26.54 34.37 3.40
CA ASN A 33 27.22 33.37 2.58
C ASN A 33 28.08 32.42 3.44
N GLU A 34 28.72 32.93 4.50
CA GLU A 34 29.39 32.14 5.55
C GLU A 34 28.37 31.37 6.41
N SER A 35 27.15 31.87 6.63
CA SER A 35 26.11 31.11 7.33
C SER A 35 25.52 29.98 6.48
N ALA A 36 25.36 30.18 5.17
CA ALA A 36 24.94 29.13 4.25
C ALA A 36 26.05 28.08 4.01
N GLN A 37 27.31 28.52 3.94
CA GLN A 37 28.46 27.60 3.86
C GLN A 37 28.74 26.91 5.20
N SER A 38 28.53 27.57 6.34
CA SER A 38 28.65 26.94 7.66
C SER A 38 27.49 26.01 7.96
N ALA A 39 26.27 26.30 7.47
CA ALA A 39 25.14 25.36 7.49
C ALA A 39 25.43 24.12 6.63
N ARG A 40 25.96 24.29 5.40
CA ARG A 40 26.43 23.17 4.57
C ARG A 40 27.56 22.38 5.24
N ARG A 41 28.52 23.06 5.88
CA ARG A 41 29.61 22.40 6.62
C ARG A 41 29.10 21.68 7.86
N ALA A 42 28.13 22.25 8.58
CA ALA A 42 27.48 21.64 9.73
C ALA A 42 26.62 20.44 9.31
N GLU A 43 25.90 20.51 8.19
CA GLU A 43 25.18 19.38 7.58
C GLU A 43 26.16 18.26 7.19
N VAL A 44 27.27 18.60 6.55
CA VAL A 44 28.34 17.64 6.21
C VAL A 44 29.00 17.06 7.46
N GLN A 45 29.19 17.85 8.52
CA GLN A 45 29.83 17.43 9.77
C GLN A 45 28.90 16.58 10.65
N VAL A 46 27.60 16.88 10.70
CA VAL A 46 26.56 16.04 11.32
C VAL A 46 26.38 14.74 10.54
N ALA A 47 26.46 14.79 9.22
CA ALA A 47 26.43 13.62 8.36
C ALA A 47 27.72 12.76 8.50
N GLN A 48 28.87 13.37 8.78
CA GLN A 48 30.10 12.66 9.12
C GLN A 48 30.06 12.01 10.52
N LEU A 49 29.41 12.63 11.50
CA LEU A 49 29.27 12.09 12.87
C LEU A 49 28.31 10.89 12.97
N THR A 50 27.45 10.69 11.97
CA THR A 50 26.48 9.57 11.88
C THR A 50 26.92 8.47 10.91
N ALA A 51 28.15 8.56 10.38
CA ALA A 51 28.70 7.64 9.39
C ALA A 51 29.01 6.26 9.98
N GLY A 52 28.26 5.24 9.57
CA GLY A 52 28.56 3.84 9.89
C GLY A 52 27.38 2.87 9.89
N ARG A 53 26.14 3.37 9.87
CA ARG A 53 24.94 2.56 9.66
C ARG A 53 24.38 2.93 8.29
N GLY A 54 24.13 1.97 7.41
CA GLY A 54 23.30 2.26 6.22
C GLY A 54 22.04 2.98 6.70
N GLN A 55 21.71 4.14 6.12
CA GLN A 55 20.59 4.97 6.61
C GLN A 55 19.28 4.25 6.32
N ALA A 56 18.90 3.44 7.30
CA ALA A 56 17.67 2.70 7.29
C ALA A 56 16.62 3.50 8.07
N ILE A 57 15.42 3.61 7.50
CA ILE A 57 14.27 4.21 8.17
C ILE A 57 13.73 3.19 9.15
N ALA A 58 13.61 3.55 10.43
CA ALA A 58 13.08 2.68 11.47
C ALA A 58 11.60 2.33 11.20
N VAL A 59 11.25 1.05 11.35
CA VAL A 59 9.93 0.50 11.00
C VAL A 59 9.16 -0.05 12.21
N ASP A 60 9.65 0.17 13.43
CA ASP A 60 9.26 -0.59 14.61
C ASP A 60 8.02 -0.09 15.37
N GLY A 61 7.29 0.94 14.92
CA GLY A 61 6.02 1.26 15.58
C GLY A 61 5.23 2.51 15.22
N ARG A 62 5.44 3.12 14.04
CA ARG A 62 4.67 4.32 13.64
C ARG A 62 4.05 4.23 12.25
N SER A 63 3.80 3.01 11.78
CA SER A 63 3.05 2.81 10.55
C SER A 63 1.67 3.44 10.67
N THR A 64 1.32 4.28 9.71
CA THR A 64 -0.02 4.90 9.64
C THR A 64 -0.56 4.71 8.24
N ALA A 65 -1.88 4.54 8.11
CA ALA A 65 -2.52 4.55 6.81
C ALA A 65 -2.22 5.90 6.12
N PRO A 66 -1.66 5.92 4.90
CA PRO A 66 -1.16 7.15 4.30
C PRO A 66 -2.21 8.26 4.12
N ASP A 67 -3.45 7.90 3.80
CA ASP A 67 -4.59 8.81 3.73
C ASP A 67 -4.96 9.39 5.11
N THR A 68 -4.95 8.59 6.17
CA THR A 68 -5.10 9.10 7.55
C THR A 68 -3.97 10.07 7.88
N ALA A 69 -2.72 9.76 7.51
CA ALA A 69 -1.59 10.65 7.74
C ALA A 69 -1.72 11.98 6.99
N ILE A 70 -2.20 11.95 5.75
CA ILE A 70 -2.50 13.15 4.97
C ILE A 70 -3.62 13.95 5.64
N ALA A 71 -4.71 13.31 6.06
CA ALA A 71 -5.81 13.97 6.75
C ALA A 71 -5.35 14.65 8.07
N GLN A 72 -4.49 13.99 8.84
CA GLN A 72 -3.87 14.57 10.05
C GLN A 72 -3.02 15.78 9.71
N PHE A 73 -2.19 15.68 8.67
CA PHE A 73 -1.37 16.80 8.22
C PHE A 73 -2.21 17.99 7.76
N LEU A 74 -3.26 17.75 6.96
CA LEU A 74 -4.22 18.78 6.56
C LEU A 74 -4.80 19.48 7.79
N GLN A 75 -5.33 18.70 8.75
CA GLN A 75 -5.93 19.24 9.97
C GLN A 75 -4.94 20.06 10.81
N GLN A 76 -3.69 19.60 10.95
CA GLN A 76 -2.64 20.30 11.70
C GLN A 76 -2.26 21.64 11.06
N MET A 77 -2.36 21.75 9.73
CA MET A 77 -1.98 22.95 8.99
C MET A 77 -3.08 24.02 8.94
N ARG A 78 -4.30 23.73 9.41
CA ARG A 78 -5.45 24.67 9.40
C ARG A 78 -5.11 26.05 9.94
N ALA A 79 -4.58 26.12 11.16
CA ALA A 79 -4.25 27.38 11.80
C ALA A 79 -3.20 28.19 11.02
N ALA A 80 -2.21 27.51 10.43
CA ALA A 80 -1.18 28.16 9.62
C ALA A 80 -1.73 28.67 8.29
N VAL A 81 -2.68 27.95 7.67
CA VAL A 81 -3.39 28.38 6.48
C VAL A 81 -4.25 29.61 6.79
N ASP A 82 -4.98 29.63 7.90
CA ASP A 82 -5.82 30.77 8.27
C ASP A 82 -4.98 32.04 8.57
N GLU A 83 -3.79 31.89 9.16
CA GLU A 83 -2.89 33.01 9.47
C GLU A 83 -2.21 33.60 8.22
N LYS A 84 -1.74 32.74 7.30
CA LYS A 84 -0.90 33.15 6.17
C LYS A 84 -1.60 33.16 4.81
N GLY A 85 -2.77 32.54 4.71
CA GLY A 85 -3.51 32.35 3.46
C GLY A 85 -4.30 33.57 2.99
N PHE A 86 -4.30 34.68 3.73
CA PHE A 86 -5.07 35.86 3.35
C PHE A 86 -4.60 36.42 1.99
N GLY A 87 -5.49 36.37 0.99
CA GLY A 87 -5.19 36.82 -0.37
C GLY A 87 -4.24 35.89 -1.14
N ALA A 88 -4.12 34.63 -0.72
CA ALA A 88 -3.43 33.57 -1.45
C ALA A 88 -4.40 32.43 -1.80
N GLU A 89 -4.11 31.72 -2.88
CA GLU A 89 -4.69 30.41 -3.16
C GLU A 89 -3.89 29.35 -2.40
N VAL A 90 -4.59 28.42 -1.74
CA VAL A 90 -3.95 27.36 -0.94
C VAL A 90 -3.79 26.15 -1.83
N GLU A 91 -2.55 25.86 -2.20
CA GLU A 91 -2.20 24.68 -2.98
C GLU A 91 -1.92 23.50 -2.03
N VAL A 92 -2.58 22.37 -2.29
CA VAL A 92 -2.24 21.09 -1.68
C VAL A 92 -1.78 20.13 -2.76
N GLU A 93 -0.50 19.77 -2.70
CA GLU A 93 0.18 19.03 -3.75
C GLU A 93 0.85 17.78 -3.17
N LEU A 94 0.75 16.66 -3.90
CA LEU A 94 1.51 15.43 -3.66
C LEU A 94 2.48 15.19 -4.81
N ARG A 95 3.75 14.95 -4.50
CA ARG A 95 4.79 14.64 -5.47
C ARG A 95 5.31 13.22 -5.30
N PHE A 96 5.55 12.52 -6.41
CA PHE A 96 6.35 11.29 -6.37
C PHE A 96 7.83 11.59 -6.37
N GLY A 97 8.58 10.79 -5.63
CA GLY A 97 10.03 10.93 -5.51
C GLY A 97 10.64 9.78 -4.74
N LYS A 98 11.87 9.97 -4.26
CA LYS A 98 12.56 9.00 -3.41
C LYS A 98 13.05 9.68 -2.16
N ILE A 99 12.83 9.05 -1.01
CA ILE A 99 13.51 9.44 0.22
C ILE A 99 14.92 8.86 0.15
N THR A 100 15.91 9.74 0.03
CA THR A 100 17.32 9.38 -0.21
C THR A 100 18.20 9.79 0.95
N SER A 101 19.26 9.03 1.16
CA SER A 101 20.34 9.42 2.08
C SER A 101 21.01 10.71 1.60
N CYS A 102 21.20 11.67 2.49
CA CYS A 102 21.97 12.88 2.19
C CYS A 102 23.44 12.56 1.84
N LEU A 103 23.97 11.43 2.31
CA LEU A 103 25.36 11.01 2.12
C LEU A 103 25.56 10.14 0.89
N GLN A 104 24.71 9.13 0.71
CA GLN A 104 24.91 8.09 -0.29
C GLN A 104 24.19 8.37 -1.61
N GLU A 105 23.30 9.38 -1.63
CA GLU A 105 22.40 9.70 -2.75
C GLU A 105 21.54 8.51 -3.23
N ALA A 106 21.51 7.43 -2.44
CA ALA A 106 20.73 6.24 -2.66
C ALA A 106 19.42 6.32 -1.88
N ARG A 107 18.35 5.70 -2.40
CA ARG A 107 17.07 5.58 -1.69
C ARG A 107 17.29 4.84 -0.36
N CYS A 108 16.72 5.40 0.72
CA CYS A 108 16.73 4.79 2.03
C CYS A 108 16.03 3.41 2.00
N ARG A 109 16.46 2.52 2.89
CA ARG A 109 15.87 1.19 3.05
C ARG A 109 15.11 1.12 4.37
N PRO A 110 14.13 0.24 4.53
CA PRO A 110 13.58 -0.03 5.85
C PRO A 110 14.65 -0.64 6.78
N SER A 111 14.53 -0.43 8.09
CA SER A 111 15.42 -1.01 9.11
C SER A 111 15.37 -2.53 9.18
N GLN A 112 14.30 -3.13 8.63
CA GLN A 112 14.09 -4.55 8.50
C GLN A 112 13.62 -4.84 7.07
N GLU A 113 14.18 -5.86 6.41
CA GLU A 113 13.76 -6.24 5.06
C GLU A 113 12.38 -6.89 5.07
N GLY A 114 11.58 -6.65 4.02
CA GLY A 114 10.28 -7.31 3.85
C GLY A 114 9.16 -6.81 4.77
N MET A 115 9.31 -5.64 5.41
CA MET A 115 8.30 -5.09 6.31
C MET A 115 7.13 -4.44 5.58
N ASP A 116 5.91 -4.79 6.00
CA ASP A 116 4.67 -4.09 5.67
C ASP A 116 4.56 -2.79 6.45
N ALA A 117 5.12 -1.70 5.91
CA ALA A 117 5.18 -0.41 6.61
C ALA A 117 4.86 0.78 5.70
N ALA A 118 4.34 1.83 6.32
CA ALA A 118 4.15 3.14 5.71
C ALA A 118 4.53 4.17 6.77
N VAL A 119 5.75 4.68 6.69
CA VAL A 119 6.33 5.54 7.72
C VAL A 119 6.19 6.99 7.29
N VAL A 120 5.55 7.79 8.15
CA VAL A 120 5.37 9.22 7.94
C VAL A 120 6.50 9.95 8.65
N LEU A 121 7.18 10.83 7.93
CA LEU A 121 8.32 11.60 8.41
C LEU A 121 8.02 13.09 8.24
N SER A 122 8.13 13.87 9.31
CA SER A 122 8.21 15.33 9.26
C SER A 122 9.59 15.78 8.76
N ASP A 123 9.71 17.05 8.39
CA ASP A 123 11.01 17.63 7.99
C ASP A 123 12.08 17.49 9.09
N GLU A 124 11.70 17.58 10.37
CA GLU A 124 12.61 17.36 11.50
C GLU A 124 13.06 15.90 11.60
N GLN A 125 12.14 14.95 11.39
CA GLN A 125 12.45 13.52 11.40
C GLN A 125 13.34 13.13 10.23
N MET A 126 13.08 13.68 9.03
CA MET A 126 13.92 13.52 7.84
C MET A 126 15.36 13.98 8.11
N LYS A 127 15.53 15.17 8.71
CA LYS A 127 16.85 15.67 9.14
C LYS A 127 17.50 14.77 10.18
N GLY A 128 16.73 14.29 11.17
CA GLY A 128 17.20 13.40 12.23
C GLY A 128 17.76 12.08 11.71
N VAL A 129 17.16 11.51 10.65
CA VAL A 129 17.69 10.30 9.98
C VAL A 129 18.70 10.62 8.88
N GLY A 130 18.99 11.90 8.64
CA GLY A 130 19.87 12.39 7.58
C GLY A 130 19.42 12.04 6.16
N ALA A 131 18.10 12.06 5.94
CA ALA A 131 17.48 11.82 4.64
C ALA A 131 16.91 13.11 4.03
N LYS A 132 16.76 13.11 2.69
CA LYS A 132 16.13 14.17 1.90
C LYS A 132 15.17 13.57 0.88
N PHE A 133 14.07 14.27 0.61
CA PHE A 133 13.18 13.91 -0.49
C PHE A 133 13.75 14.43 -1.82
N VAL A 134 13.95 13.52 -2.78
CA VAL A 134 14.36 13.87 -4.14
C VAL A 134 13.15 13.67 -5.05
N PRO A 135 12.55 14.76 -5.58
CA PRO A 135 11.36 14.67 -6.41
C PRO A 135 11.68 14.05 -7.78
N GLY A 136 10.67 13.42 -8.36
CA GLY A 136 10.67 12.89 -9.71
C GLY A 136 10.87 11.38 -9.81
N VAL A 137 10.56 10.87 -11.00
CA VAL A 137 10.68 9.47 -11.39
C VAL A 137 11.85 9.27 -12.35
N THR A 138 12.27 8.03 -12.53
CA THR A 138 13.33 7.68 -13.48
C THR A 138 12.84 7.82 -14.91
N GLU A 139 13.74 8.18 -15.83
CA GLU A 139 13.43 8.28 -17.26
C GLU A 139 12.88 6.97 -17.83
N ALA A 140 13.41 5.83 -17.38
CA ALA A 140 12.98 4.50 -17.84
C ALA A 140 11.54 4.18 -17.41
N GLU A 141 11.07 4.70 -16.28
CA GLU A 141 9.74 4.42 -15.72
C GLU A 141 8.71 5.50 -16.08
N TYR A 142 9.15 6.71 -16.43
CA TYR A 142 8.27 7.81 -16.82
C TYR A 142 7.23 7.46 -17.91
N PRO A 143 7.56 6.68 -18.97
CA PRO A 143 6.57 6.23 -19.96
C PRO A 143 5.38 5.45 -19.37
N ALA A 144 5.57 4.74 -18.26
CA ALA A 144 4.47 4.03 -17.59
C ALA A 144 3.47 5.01 -16.98
N PHE A 145 3.93 6.13 -16.43
CA PHE A 145 3.07 7.20 -15.92
C PHE A 145 2.36 7.93 -17.06
N VAL A 146 3.03 8.21 -18.18
CA VAL A 146 2.42 8.79 -19.38
C VAL A 146 1.27 7.92 -19.88
N LYS A 147 1.48 6.60 -20.01
CA LYS A 147 0.41 5.66 -20.38
C LYS A 147 -0.74 5.64 -19.36
N GLY A 148 -0.42 5.81 -18.09
CA GLY A 148 -1.41 5.94 -17.02
C GLY A 148 -2.26 7.20 -17.17
N LEU A 149 -1.64 8.34 -17.51
CA LEU A 149 -2.30 9.61 -17.79
C LEU A 149 -3.20 9.52 -19.02
N GLU A 150 -2.70 8.96 -20.12
CA GLU A 150 -3.48 8.72 -21.35
C GLU A 150 -4.73 7.87 -21.08
N TYR A 151 -4.64 6.87 -20.19
CA TYR A 151 -5.79 6.07 -19.81
C TYR A 151 -6.81 6.86 -18.98
N LEU A 152 -6.36 7.79 -18.13
CA LEU A 152 -7.27 8.70 -17.42
C LEU A 152 -8.02 9.62 -18.41
N LEU A 153 -7.31 10.16 -19.40
CA LEU A 153 -7.85 11.04 -20.44
C LEU A 153 -8.81 10.35 -21.41
N LYS A 154 -8.78 9.02 -21.52
CA LYS A 154 -9.76 8.25 -22.30
C LYS A 154 -11.14 8.19 -21.65
N GLY A 155 -11.24 8.47 -20.35
CA GLY A 155 -12.51 8.54 -19.63
C GLY A 155 -13.06 9.96 -19.61
N ASP A 156 -14.37 10.10 -19.39
CA ASP A 156 -15.04 11.41 -19.36
C ASP A 156 -14.74 12.25 -18.11
N GLY A 157 -13.85 11.77 -17.23
CA GLY A 157 -13.60 12.39 -15.92
C GLY A 157 -12.44 13.40 -15.91
N PHE A 158 -11.65 13.48 -16.98
CA PHE A 158 -10.44 14.32 -17.04
C PHE A 158 -10.33 15.02 -18.39
N ALA A 159 -9.90 16.28 -18.36
CA ALA A 159 -9.56 17.05 -19.56
C ALA A 159 -8.04 17.16 -19.71
N GLU A 160 -7.55 17.08 -20.95
CA GLU A 160 -6.14 17.29 -21.25
C GLU A 160 -5.80 18.78 -21.22
N HIS A 161 -4.68 19.13 -20.60
CA HIS A 161 -4.11 20.47 -20.63
C HIS A 161 -2.59 20.37 -20.83
N ALA A 162 -2.07 21.12 -21.81
CA ALA A 162 -0.64 21.15 -22.11
C ALA A 162 -0.09 22.55 -21.89
N GLU A 163 1.05 22.62 -21.21
CA GLU A 163 1.65 23.87 -20.73
C GLU A 163 3.17 23.80 -20.96
N LYS A 164 3.74 24.87 -21.49
CA LYS A 164 5.19 25.08 -21.50
C LYS A 164 5.52 26.36 -20.75
N THR A 165 6.38 26.26 -19.74
CA THR A 165 6.75 27.39 -18.88
C THR A 165 8.25 27.41 -18.63
N VAL A 166 8.82 28.61 -18.53
CA VAL A 166 10.16 28.82 -18.00
C VAL A 166 10.01 29.45 -16.62
N VAL A 167 10.55 28.79 -15.61
CA VAL A 167 10.44 29.22 -14.21
C VAL A 167 11.82 29.62 -13.70
N HIS A 168 11.96 30.89 -13.33
CA HIS A 168 13.15 31.46 -12.70
C HIS A 168 12.90 31.52 -11.20
N SER A 169 13.57 30.68 -10.43
CA SER A 169 13.48 30.68 -8.96
C SER A 169 14.37 31.78 -8.39
N LEU A 170 13.79 32.62 -7.55
CA LEU A 170 14.46 33.74 -6.88
C LEU A 170 14.49 33.51 -5.36
N PRO A 171 15.38 34.21 -4.63
CA PRO A 171 15.38 34.19 -3.18
C PRO A 171 14.03 34.63 -2.59
N GLN A 172 13.77 34.28 -1.32
CA GLN A 172 12.56 34.65 -0.58
C GLN A 172 11.26 34.12 -1.21
N SER A 173 11.28 32.89 -1.74
CA SER A 173 10.09 32.19 -2.24
C SER A 173 9.40 32.88 -3.43
N LYS A 174 10.15 33.71 -4.17
CA LYS A 174 9.69 34.37 -5.39
C LYS A 174 10.04 33.52 -6.60
N ARG A 175 9.17 33.52 -7.60
CA ARG A 175 9.45 32.95 -8.91
C ARG A 175 8.98 33.87 -10.02
N VAL A 176 9.74 33.97 -11.10
CA VAL A 176 9.28 34.58 -12.36
C VAL A 176 8.87 33.44 -13.29
N ILE A 177 7.67 33.53 -13.84
CA ILE A 177 7.10 32.55 -14.75
C ILE A 177 6.93 33.21 -16.12
N GLU A 178 7.51 32.60 -17.14
CA GLU A 178 7.27 32.94 -18.54
C GLU A 178 6.50 31.79 -19.19
N GLU A 179 5.24 32.03 -19.56
CA GLU A 179 4.49 31.09 -20.40
C GLU A 179 5.07 31.09 -21.82
N VAL A 180 5.25 29.90 -22.38
CA VAL A 180 5.74 29.69 -23.74
C VAL A 180 4.59 29.19 -24.58
N ASP A 181 4.25 29.93 -25.63
CA ASP A 181 3.25 29.49 -26.59
C ASP A 181 3.72 28.17 -27.25
N PRO A 182 2.96 27.08 -27.12
CA PRO A 182 3.39 25.77 -27.60
C PRO A 182 3.48 25.68 -29.13
N THR A 183 2.81 26.58 -29.86
CA THR A 183 2.77 26.62 -31.33
C THR A 183 3.82 27.54 -31.93
N THR A 184 4.03 28.72 -31.33
CA THR A 184 4.94 29.75 -31.86
C THR A 184 6.30 29.77 -31.15
N GLY A 185 6.40 29.16 -29.97
CA GLY A 185 7.58 29.23 -29.10
C GLY A 185 7.81 30.62 -28.48
N ALA A 186 6.91 31.58 -28.72
CA ALA A 186 7.00 32.92 -28.20
C ALA A 186 6.75 32.93 -26.69
N ARG A 187 7.59 33.66 -25.94
CA ARG A 187 7.40 33.86 -24.50
C ARG A 187 6.41 34.99 -24.28
N ARG A 188 5.43 34.77 -23.40
CA ARG A 188 4.50 35.80 -22.93
C ARG A 188 5.18 36.71 -21.91
N ALA A 189 4.49 37.78 -21.53
CA ALA A 189 5.00 38.73 -20.53
C ALA A 189 5.35 37.99 -19.21
N PRO A 190 6.55 38.20 -18.65
CA PRO A 190 6.96 37.54 -17.42
C PRO A 190 6.08 37.97 -16.24
N GLN A 191 5.66 36.99 -15.45
CA GLN A 191 4.85 37.22 -14.25
C GLN A 191 5.65 36.86 -13.00
N VAL A 192 5.60 37.71 -11.97
CA VAL A 192 6.16 37.42 -10.65
C VAL A 192 5.08 36.82 -9.77
N GLN A 193 5.41 35.69 -9.15
CA GLN A 193 4.55 35.03 -8.18
C GLN A 193 5.33 34.75 -6.90
N VAL A 194 4.64 34.84 -5.76
CA VAL A 194 5.18 34.42 -4.46
C VAL A 194 4.50 33.10 -4.09
N LYS A 195 5.31 32.07 -3.85
CA LYS A 195 4.84 30.74 -3.41
C LYS A 195 5.52 30.35 -2.11
N GLU A 196 4.84 30.54 -0.98
CA GLU A 196 5.35 30.18 0.34
C GLU A 196 4.89 28.77 0.73
N ARG A 197 5.82 27.83 0.93
CA ARG A 197 5.50 26.52 1.49
C ARG A 197 5.24 26.65 2.99
N LEU A 198 4.04 26.27 3.43
CA LEU A 198 3.67 26.28 4.84
C LEU A 198 4.21 25.05 5.59
N GLY A 199 4.20 23.88 4.94
CA GLY A 199 4.69 22.64 5.53
C GLY A 199 4.69 21.47 4.56
N SER A 200 5.32 20.37 4.97
CA SER A 200 5.26 19.09 4.25
C SER A 200 5.40 17.89 5.17
N ILE A 201 4.85 16.76 4.71
CA ILE A 201 5.12 15.41 5.23
C ILE A 201 5.67 14.52 4.12
N ASP A 202 6.54 13.59 4.49
CA ASP A 202 7.06 12.55 3.61
C ASP A 202 6.52 11.19 4.03
N ILE A 203 6.06 10.41 3.06
CA ILE A 203 5.49 9.07 3.27
C ILE A 203 6.42 8.07 2.60
N PHE A 204 7.17 7.36 3.44
CA PHE A 204 8.07 6.28 3.02
C PHE A 204 7.29 4.99 2.76
N LEU A 205 7.42 4.43 1.55
CA LEU A 205 6.69 3.26 1.09
C LEU A 205 7.67 2.16 0.64
N PRO A 206 8.12 1.27 1.55
CA PRO A 206 9.09 0.20 1.26
C PRO A 206 8.68 -0.71 0.10
N HIS A 207 7.38 -0.98 -0.05
CA HIS A 207 6.82 -1.89 -1.08
C HIS A 207 6.56 -1.23 -2.43
N CYS A 208 6.77 0.09 -2.51
CA CYS A 208 6.62 0.86 -3.73
C CYS A 208 8.00 1.22 -4.29
N GLN A 209 8.04 1.50 -5.59
CA GLN A 209 9.26 2.00 -6.25
C GLN A 209 9.61 3.44 -5.84
N TYR A 210 8.58 4.20 -5.46
CA TYR A 210 8.64 5.61 -5.10
C TYR A 210 7.97 5.86 -3.75
N ASP A 211 8.38 6.96 -3.16
CA ASP A 211 7.84 7.56 -1.94
C ASP A 211 7.03 8.81 -2.33
N CYS A 212 6.25 9.35 -1.39
CA CYS A 212 5.40 10.51 -1.64
C CYS A 212 5.79 11.66 -0.70
N ARG A 213 5.76 12.89 -1.20
CA ARG A 213 5.74 14.10 -0.37
C ARG A 213 4.43 14.81 -0.55
N VAL A 214 3.76 15.18 0.54
CA VAL A 214 2.59 16.06 0.51
C VAL A 214 2.99 17.40 1.09
N SER A 215 2.68 18.48 0.39
CA SER A 215 2.97 19.85 0.83
C SER A 215 1.76 20.76 0.69
N ILE A 216 1.68 21.73 1.59
CA ILE A 216 0.74 22.84 1.51
C ILE A 216 1.53 24.12 1.26
N SER A 217 1.11 24.89 0.26
CA SER A 217 1.71 26.18 -0.09
C SER A 217 0.65 27.26 -0.23
N CYS A 218 1.00 28.51 0.07
CA CYS A 218 0.22 29.68 -0.28
C CYS A 218 0.79 30.29 -1.57
N GLU A 219 -0.03 30.32 -2.62
CA GLU A 219 0.28 30.97 -3.90
C GLU A 219 -0.44 32.31 -3.99
N HIS A 220 0.33 33.41 -3.94
CA HIS A 220 -0.25 34.73 -4.15
C HIS A 220 -0.48 34.98 -5.65
N PRO A 221 -1.55 35.71 -6.02
CA PRO A 221 -1.86 36.01 -7.41
C PRO A 221 -0.64 36.56 -8.17
N PRO A 222 -0.32 36.02 -9.35
CA PRO A 222 0.80 36.50 -10.15
C PRO A 222 0.56 37.96 -10.56
N ARG A 223 1.64 38.73 -10.63
CA ARG A 223 1.64 40.12 -11.10
C ARG A 223 2.59 40.27 -12.27
N GLU A 224 2.21 41.04 -13.28
CA GLU A 224 3.13 41.36 -14.38
C GLU A 224 4.39 42.03 -13.83
N LEU A 225 5.55 41.62 -14.35
CA LEU A 225 6.85 42.17 -13.95
C LEU A 225 7.09 43.52 -14.68
N PRO A 226 7.13 44.65 -13.96
CA PRO A 226 7.53 45.92 -14.56
C PRO A 226 9.03 45.88 -14.87
N GLY A 227 9.45 46.26 -16.08
CA GLY A 227 10.87 46.40 -16.46
C GLY A 227 11.56 45.14 -17.02
N GLY A 228 10.88 43.99 -17.06
CA GLY A 228 11.41 42.75 -17.64
C GLY A 228 12.48 42.06 -16.79
N LEU A 229 12.97 40.90 -17.26
CA LEU A 229 13.87 40.01 -16.48
C LEU A 229 15.22 40.64 -16.11
N ALA A 230 15.69 41.65 -16.85
CA ALA A 230 16.98 42.29 -16.62
C ALA A 230 17.03 43.12 -15.31
N GLU A 231 15.88 43.51 -14.78
CA GLU A 231 15.77 44.28 -13.53
C GLU A 231 15.66 43.39 -12.28
N MET A 232 15.67 42.06 -12.45
CA MET A 232 15.55 41.09 -11.36
C MET A 232 16.89 40.57 -10.83
N PRO A 233 16.95 40.14 -9.55
CA PRO A 233 18.10 39.42 -9.02
C PRO A 233 18.40 38.17 -9.86
N ALA A 234 19.66 37.73 -9.86
CA ALA A 234 20.04 36.49 -10.54
C ALA A 234 19.23 35.30 -9.99
N ALA A 235 18.68 34.50 -10.90
CA ALA A 235 17.92 33.31 -10.54
C ALA A 235 18.82 32.25 -9.89
N GLU A 236 18.35 31.66 -8.79
CA GLU A 236 19.00 30.52 -8.14
C GLU A 236 18.97 29.28 -9.05
N SER A 237 17.87 29.13 -9.80
CA SER A 237 17.70 28.12 -10.84
C SER A 237 16.75 28.60 -11.93
N VAL A 238 17.04 28.23 -13.18
CA VAL A 238 16.12 28.41 -14.31
C VAL A 238 15.72 27.04 -14.83
N ARG A 239 14.41 26.76 -14.83
CA ARG A 239 13.86 25.45 -15.19
C ARG A 239 12.88 25.59 -16.35
N HIS A 240 13.16 24.92 -17.46
CA HIS A 240 12.22 24.75 -18.57
C HIS A 240 11.32 23.57 -18.29
N LYS A 241 10.02 23.82 -18.26
CA LYS A 241 8.99 22.83 -17.97
C LYS A 241 8.13 22.59 -19.20
N ASP A 242 7.99 21.31 -19.56
CA ASP A 242 7.07 20.82 -20.58
C ASP A 242 6.10 19.86 -19.88
N ARG A 243 4.87 20.33 -19.67
CA ARG A 243 3.88 19.70 -18.80
C ARG A 243 2.70 19.21 -19.62
N THR A 244 2.29 17.98 -19.34
CA THR A 244 1.01 17.43 -19.76
C THR A 244 0.20 17.08 -18.53
N SER A 245 -1.01 17.61 -18.47
CA SER A 245 -1.89 17.53 -17.33
C SER A 245 -3.18 16.80 -17.69
N ALA A 246 -3.67 15.96 -16.78
CA ALA A 246 -5.05 15.50 -16.77
C ALA A 246 -5.78 16.22 -15.64
N VAL A 247 -6.69 17.12 -15.99
CA VAL A 247 -7.44 17.96 -15.05
C VAL A 247 -8.80 17.32 -14.78
N GLY A 248 -8.97 16.75 -13.60
CA GLY A 248 -10.23 16.16 -13.15
C GLY A 248 -11.09 17.13 -12.35
N ARG A 249 -12.21 16.64 -11.81
CA ARG A 249 -13.07 17.44 -10.91
C ARG A 249 -12.43 17.73 -9.56
N GLU A 250 -11.78 16.74 -8.96
CA GLU A 250 -11.21 16.88 -7.61
C GLU A 250 -9.69 17.05 -7.61
N VAL A 251 -8.99 16.46 -8.58
CA VAL A 251 -7.52 16.42 -8.63
C VAL A 251 -7.05 16.67 -10.06
N ARG A 252 -5.95 17.42 -10.18
CA ARG A 252 -5.12 17.59 -11.37
C ARG A 252 -3.90 16.68 -11.27
N VAL A 253 -3.60 15.94 -12.34
CA VAL A 253 -2.39 15.10 -12.44
C VAL A 253 -1.44 15.73 -13.44
N ASP A 254 -0.24 16.08 -13.00
CA ASP A 254 0.76 16.74 -13.82
C ASP A 254 1.95 15.81 -14.07
N LEU A 255 2.24 15.59 -15.35
CA LEU A 255 3.48 14.98 -15.81
C LEU A 255 4.35 16.04 -16.45
N THR A 256 5.47 16.37 -15.82
CA THR A 256 6.34 17.46 -16.26
C THR A 256 7.73 16.96 -16.59
N LYS A 257 8.18 17.20 -17.82
CA LYS A 257 9.60 17.07 -18.20
C LYS A 257 10.27 18.39 -17.87
N VAL A 258 11.34 18.33 -17.10
CA VAL A 258 12.06 19.54 -16.68
C VAL A 258 13.52 19.48 -17.14
N LEU A 259 13.98 20.56 -17.75
CA LEU A 259 15.38 20.81 -18.05
C LEU A 259 15.85 21.99 -17.20
N ASP A 260 16.79 21.73 -16.29
CA ASP A 260 17.43 22.77 -15.50
C ASP A 260 18.60 23.38 -16.30
N GLU A 261 18.55 24.69 -16.57
CA GLU A 261 19.57 25.36 -17.40
C GLU A 261 20.95 25.35 -16.73
N ASN A 262 20.99 25.58 -15.41
CA ASN A 262 22.23 25.75 -14.66
C ASN A 262 23.04 24.45 -14.61
N SER A 263 22.36 23.32 -14.45
CA SER A 263 22.97 21.99 -14.34
C SER A 263 22.91 21.16 -15.62
N ASN A 264 22.15 21.61 -16.62
CA ASN A 264 21.80 20.86 -17.84
C ASN A 264 21.19 19.47 -17.54
N LYS A 265 20.56 19.32 -16.36
CA LYS A 265 20.01 18.05 -15.88
C LYS A 265 18.54 17.95 -16.29
N ARG A 266 18.16 16.77 -16.81
CA ARG A 266 16.76 16.42 -17.07
C ARG A 266 16.16 15.70 -15.87
N SER A 267 14.93 16.06 -15.52
CA SER A 267 14.15 15.38 -14.49
C SER A 267 12.69 15.22 -14.94
N PHE A 268 12.04 14.19 -14.43
CA PHE A 268 10.68 13.83 -14.79
C PHE A 268 9.82 13.88 -13.54
N GLU A 269 8.97 14.90 -13.43
CA GLU A 269 8.13 15.14 -12.24
C GLU A 269 6.73 14.55 -12.47
N VAL A 270 6.17 13.94 -11.41
CA VAL A 270 4.80 13.43 -11.34
C VAL A 270 4.16 14.04 -10.11
N GLU A 271 3.19 14.92 -10.32
CA GLU A 271 2.54 15.73 -9.29
C GLU A 271 1.02 15.49 -9.32
N LEU A 272 0.38 15.45 -8.14
CA LEU A 272 -1.06 15.39 -7.96
C LEU A 272 -1.47 16.60 -7.14
N GLU A 273 -2.34 17.44 -7.68
CA GLU A 273 -2.74 18.70 -7.05
C GLU A 273 -4.25 18.71 -6.83
N LEU A 274 -4.69 19.03 -5.60
CA LEU A 274 -6.11 19.20 -5.33
C LEU A 274 -6.62 20.47 -6.00
N ASN A 275 -7.76 20.38 -6.66
CA ASN A 275 -8.39 21.56 -7.23
C ASN A 275 -8.85 22.53 -6.13
N GLN A 276 -8.76 23.83 -6.40
CA GLN A 276 -9.09 24.90 -5.45
C GLN A 276 -10.49 24.74 -4.83
N LEU A 277 -11.47 24.28 -5.60
CA LEU A 277 -12.83 24.03 -5.10
C LEU A 277 -12.87 23.02 -3.93
N VAL A 278 -12.07 21.96 -4.01
CA VAL A 278 -12.00 20.92 -2.97
C VAL A 278 -11.28 21.46 -1.73
N VAL A 279 -10.20 22.21 -1.94
CA VAL A 279 -9.46 22.85 -0.85
C VAL A 279 -10.33 23.86 -0.13
N ASP A 280 -11.06 24.71 -0.86
CA ASP A 280 -11.99 25.68 -0.29
C ASP A 280 -13.14 25.02 0.48
N GLU A 281 -13.70 23.92 -0.05
CA GLU A 281 -14.77 23.17 0.62
C GLU A 281 -14.29 22.60 1.96
N TRP A 282 -13.06 22.08 1.98
CA TRP A 282 -12.39 21.66 3.20
C TRP A 282 -12.18 22.82 4.16
N LEU A 283 -11.61 23.93 3.68
CA LEU A 283 -11.29 25.07 4.52
C LEU A 283 -12.53 25.74 5.14
N LYS A 284 -13.70 25.64 4.49
CA LYS A 284 -14.96 26.19 5.01
C LYS A 284 -15.59 25.37 6.14
N GLN A 285 -15.16 24.13 6.38
CA GLN A 285 -15.79 23.30 7.40
C GLN A 285 -15.43 23.79 8.81
N PRO A 286 -16.40 23.84 9.74
CA PRO A 286 -16.12 24.14 11.14
C PRO A 286 -15.39 22.96 11.81
N ASP A 287 -14.59 23.27 12.82
CA ASP A 287 -13.94 22.25 13.66
C ASP A 287 -14.91 21.58 14.67
N ASP A 288 -16.19 21.97 14.64
CA ASP A 288 -17.25 21.41 15.48
C ASP A 288 -17.70 20.01 15.01
N ASN A 289 -18.02 19.15 15.98
CA ASN A 289 -18.60 17.81 15.77
C ASN A 289 -17.82 16.90 14.78
N GLY A 290 -16.51 17.11 14.64
CA GLY A 290 -15.64 16.31 13.77
C GLY A 290 -15.87 16.52 12.27
N LEU A 291 -16.59 17.57 11.86
CA LEU A 291 -16.86 17.86 10.44
C LEU A 291 -15.57 18.20 9.67
N SER A 292 -14.71 19.03 10.24
CA SER A 292 -13.39 19.35 9.68
C SER A 292 -12.53 18.09 9.44
N TRP A 293 -12.51 17.17 10.41
CA TRP A 293 -11.80 15.88 10.28
C TRP A 293 -12.36 15.01 9.15
N ARG A 294 -13.69 14.90 9.05
CA ARG A 294 -14.35 14.14 7.97
C ARG A 294 -14.01 14.72 6.61
N SER A 295 -13.99 16.05 6.50
CA SER A 295 -13.64 16.74 5.26
C SER A 295 -12.16 16.63 4.91
N ALA A 296 -11.26 16.69 5.89
CA ALA A 296 -9.84 16.41 5.70
C ALA A 296 -9.62 14.96 5.21
N THR A 297 -10.36 14.00 5.77
CA THR A 297 -10.32 12.59 5.34
C THR A 297 -10.82 12.41 3.90
N ALA A 298 -11.93 13.05 3.55
CA ALA A 298 -12.43 13.05 2.17
C ALA A 298 -11.40 13.67 1.20
N THR A 299 -10.85 14.83 1.55
CA THR A 299 -9.82 15.56 0.79
C THR A 299 -8.56 14.72 0.56
N ALA A 300 -8.03 14.11 1.63
CA ALA A 300 -6.91 13.17 1.56
C ALA A 300 -7.21 11.98 0.64
N SER A 301 -8.43 11.46 0.67
CA SER A 301 -8.83 10.31 -0.14
C SER A 301 -8.80 10.60 -1.65
N HIS A 302 -9.07 11.85 -2.07
CA HIS A 302 -9.01 12.26 -3.46
C HIS A 302 -7.58 12.17 -4.02
N LEU A 303 -6.60 12.70 -3.27
CA LEU A 303 -5.18 12.54 -3.60
C LEU A 303 -4.76 11.07 -3.59
N TRP A 304 -5.02 10.37 -2.48
CA TRP A 304 -4.47 9.02 -2.29
C TRP A 304 -5.07 7.99 -3.25
N LYS A 305 -6.30 8.20 -3.74
CA LYS A 305 -6.89 7.38 -4.80
C LYS A 305 -6.00 7.34 -6.04
N LEU A 306 -5.47 8.47 -6.49
CA LEU A 306 -4.64 8.53 -7.69
C LEU A 306 -3.23 7.99 -7.44
N VAL A 307 -2.71 8.12 -6.22
CA VAL A 307 -1.48 7.42 -5.82
C VAL A 307 -1.62 5.91 -6.03
N LYS A 308 -2.71 5.31 -5.55
CA LYS A 308 -2.99 3.87 -5.72
C LYS A 308 -3.22 3.46 -7.18
N TYR A 309 -3.68 4.37 -8.03
CA TYR A 309 -3.84 4.12 -9.46
C TYR A 309 -2.48 3.94 -10.15
N PHE A 310 -1.51 4.82 -9.87
CA PHE A 310 -0.16 4.73 -10.44
C PHE A 310 0.73 3.72 -9.71
N MET A 311 0.58 3.59 -8.39
CA MET A 311 1.31 2.66 -7.53
C MET A 311 0.34 1.76 -6.75
N PRO A 312 -0.19 0.67 -7.36
CA PRO A 312 -1.18 -0.20 -6.72
C PRO A 312 -0.73 -0.75 -5.36
N ASN A 313 0.56 -1.04 -5.18
CA ASN A 313 1.10 -1.54 -3.92
C ASN A 313 1.01 -0.52 -2.76
N ALA A 314 0.81 0.77 -3.04
CA ALA A 314 0.59 1.79 -2.02
C ALA A 314 -0.77 1.63 -1.29
N GLY A 315 -1.65 0.77 -1.81
CA GLY A 315 -2.93 0.42 -1.17
C GLY A 315 -2.90 -0.86 -0.35
N GLN A 316 -1.73 -1.50 -0.17
CA GLN A 316 -1.60 -2.68 0.68
C GLN A 316 -1.84 -2.34 2.16
N ALA A 317 -2.25 -3.35 2.92
CA ALA A 317 -2.34 -3.22 4.37
C ALA A 317 -0.94 -3.11 4.97
N VAL A 318 -0.85 -2.34 6.05
CA VAL A 318 0.40 -1.94 6.68
C VAL A 318 0.39 -2.44 8.11
N LYS A 319 1.43 -3.18 8.52
CA LYS A 319 1.55 -3.71 9.88
C LYS A 319 1.75 -2.57 10.87
N THR A 320 1.02 -2.64 11.98
CA THR A 320 1.12 -1.73 13.12
C THR A 320 1.44 -2.52 14.39
N ASN A 321 1.53 -1.82 15.52
CA ASN A 321 1.68 -2.43 16.83
C ASN A 321 0.35 -2.37 17.59
N TRP A 322 0.26 -3.12 18.70
CA TRP A 322 -0.88 -3.10 19.62
C TRP A 322 -0.83 -1.93 20.62
N ASP A 323 -0.11 -0.85 20.30
CA ASP A 323 0.14 0.33 21.15
C ASP A 323 -0.81 1.50 20.85
N PHE A 324 -2.07 1.20 20.57
CA PHE A 324 -3.12 2.20 20.32
C PHE A 324 -4.28 2.07 21.32
N ALA A 325 -5.01 3.17 21.51
CA ALA A 325 -6.22 3.19 22.34
C ALA A 325 -7.29 2.26 21.75
N GLY A 326 -7.88 1.38 22.56
CA GLY A 326 -8.85 0.39 22.08
C GLY A 326 -8.26 -0.98 21.72
N ALA A 327 -6.93 -1.16 21.81
CA ALA A 327 -6.27 -2.43 21.44
C ALA A 327 -6.82 -3.65 22.21
N SER A 328 -7.12 -3.48 23.50
CA SER A 328 -7.65 -4.56 24.33
C SER A 328 -9.08 -4.94 23.92
N GLU A 329 -9.91 -3.94 23.62
CA GLU A 329 -11.27 -4.06 23.14
C GLU A 329 -11.31 -4.79 21.79
N VAL A 330 -10.43 -4.41 20.86
CA VAL A 330 -10.24 -5.08 19.56
C VAL A 330 -9.86 -6.55 19.75
N GLN A 331 -8.88 -6.84 20.61
CA GLN A 331 -8.49 -8.22 20.89
C GLN A 331 -9.64 -9.02 21.51
N ASN A 332 -10.33 -8.45 22.49
CA ASN A 332 -11.43 -9.11 23.17
C ASN A 332 -12.63 -9.38 22.24
N ALA A 333 -12.90 -8.50 21.27
CA ALA A 333 -14.03 -8.60 20.36
C ALA A 333 -14.09 -9.95 19.62
N TYR A 334 -12.95 -10.51 19.20
CA TYR A 334 -12.91 -11.85 18.57
C TYR A 334 -12.45 -12.95 19.54
N GLN A 335 -11.52 -12.67 20.46
CA GLN A 335 -10.97 -13.72 21.35
C GLN A 335 -12.01 -14.30 22.31
N LEU A 336 -12.92 -13.46 22.83
CA LEU A 336 -13.99 -13.92 23.72
C LEU A 336 -15.02 -14.76 22.97
N ARG A 337 -15.29 -14.44 21.71
CA ARG A 337 -16.24 -15.17 20.84
C ARG A 337 -15.71 -16.54 20.45
N LEU A 338 -14.42 -16.60 20.13
CA LEU A 338 -13.76 -17.81 19.64
C LEU A 338 -13.19 -18.69 20.76
N GLY A 339 -13.20 -18.21 22.01
CA GLY A 339 -12.69 -18.95 23.17
C GLY A 339 -11.17 -19.19 23.15
N VAL A 340 -10.42 -18.44 22.34
CA VAL A 340 -8.96 -18.59 22.18
C VAL A 340 -8.30 -17.24 22.41
N ARG A 341 -7.41 -17.16 23.41
CA ARG A 341 -6.67 -15.93 23.74
C ARG A 341 -5.28 -15.90 23.13
N GLY A 342 -4.83 -14.70 22.76
CA GLY A 342 -3.45 -14.42 22.35
C GLY A 342 -3.00 -15.07 21.04
N LYS A 343 -3.92 -15.63 20.25
CA LYS A 343 -3.64 -16.23 18.94
C LYS A 343 -4.75 -15.91 17.96
N PHE A 344 -4.39 -15.76 16.70
CA PHE A 344 -5.37 -15.73 15.62
C PHE A 344 -6.08 -17.09 15.56
N SER A 345 -7.40 -17.06 15.64
CA SER A 345 -8.23 -18.25 15.82
C SER A 345 -9.26 -18.44 14.71
N GLY A 346 -9.03 -17.85 13.54
CA GLY A 346 -9.89 -18.05 12.38
C GLY A 346 -9.91 -19.49 11.87
N THR A 347 -11.05 -19.94 11.33
CA THR A 347 -11.23 -21.30 10.81
C THR A 347 -10.27 -21.60 9.65
N MET A 348 -9.43 -22.62 9.75
CA MET A 348 -8.39 -22.98 8.78
C MET A 348 -8.79 -24.23 7.98
N PRO A 349 -8.83 -24.15 6.63
CA PRO A 349 -9.20 -25.29 5.80
C PRO A 349 -8.03 -26.25 5.55
N VAL A 350 -8.36 -27.53 5.41
CA VAL A 350 -7.44 -28.63 5.07
C VAL A 350 -7.46 -28.97 3.58
N GLY A 351 -6.38 -29.57 3.07
CA GLY A 351 -6.29 -29.95 1.65
C GLY A 351 -7.36 -30.96 1.24
N PHE A 352 -8.10 -30.68 0.17
CA PHE A 352 -9.05 -31.60 -0.44
C PHE A 352 -8.29 -32.79 -1.04
N ALA A 353 -8.83 -33.98 -0.87
CA ALA A 353 -8.24 -35.23 -1.34
C ALA A 353 -9.37 -36.21 -1.72
N ARG A 354 -9.08 -37.24 -2.52
CA ARG A 354 -10.12 -38.13 -3.07
C ARG A 354 -10.96 -38.81 -1.99
N TRP A 355 -10.39 -39.11 -0.83
CA TRP A 355 -11.13 -39.71 0.29
C TRP A 355 -12.18 -38.76 0.91
N HIS A 356 -12.12 -37.45 0.64
CA HIS A 356 -13.13 -36.49 1.08
C HIS A 356 -14.38 -36.50 0.18
N ILE A 357 -14.32 -37.08 -1.02
CA ILE A 357 -15.42 -37.05 -1.99
C ILE A 357 -16.73 -37.63 -1.40
N PRO A 358 -16.73 -38.81 -0.73
CA PRO A 358 -17.95 -39.34 -0.11
C PRO A 358 -18.53 -38.40 0.96
N LEU A 359 -17.67 -37.78 1.78
CA LEU A 359 -18.09 -36.82 2.80
C LEU A 359 -18.75 -35.59 2.17
N VAL A 360 -18.13 -35.01 1.15
CA VAL A 360 -18.61 -33.80 0.47
C VAL A 360 -19.92 -34.04 -0.27
N LYS A 361 -20.14 -35.25 -0.79
CA LYS A 361 -21.41 -35.64 -1.43
C LYS A 361 -22.55 -35.90 -0.45
N THR A 362 -22.25 -36.32 0.77
CA THR A 362 -23.27 -36.75 1.75
C THR A 362 -23.69 -35.64 2.71
N ARG A 363 -22.87 -34.60 2.87
CA ARG A 363 -23.17 -33.45 3.73
C ARG A 363 -23.51 -32.21 2.92
N GLU A 364 -24.14 -31.24 3.57
CA GLU A 364 -24.41 -29.94 2.99
C GLU A 364 -23.13 -29.10 2.96
N TYR A 365 -22.67 -28.79 1.74
CA TYR A 365 -21.51 -27.97 1.48
C TYR A 365 -21.86 -26.78 0.59
N PHE A 366 -21.21 -25.66 0.90
CA PHE A 366 -21.14 -24.48 0.05
C PHE A 366 -19.76 -24.38 -0.57
N VAL A 367 -19.71 -23.88 -1.79
CA VAL A 367 -18.47 -23.73 -2.56
C VAL A 367 -18.34 -22.30 -3.08
N SER A 368 -17.08 -21.89 -3.21
CA SER A 368 -16.67 -20.61 -3.77
C SER A 368 -15.24 -20.79 -4.31
N GLU A 369 -14.82 -19.90 -5.20
CA GLU A 369 -13.42 -19.75 -5.58
C GLU A 369 -12.53 -19.54 -4.35
N LYS A 370 -11.32 -20.10 -4.36
CA LYS A 370 -10.32 -19.82 -3.34
C LYS A 370 -9.58 -18.55 -3.73
N THR A 371 -9.95 -17.47 -3.07
CA THR A 371 -9.36 -16.15 -3.27
C THR A 371 -7.85 -16.18 -2.99
N ASP A 372 -7.10 -15.46 -3.82
CA ASP A 372 -5.66 -15.25 -3.68
C ASP A 372 -5.42 -13.86 -3.06
N GLY A 373 -5.76 -13.74 -1.77
CA GLY A 373 -5.56 -12.53 -0.97
C GLY A 373 -4.92 -12.83 0.39
N VAL A 374 -4.76 -11.77 1.19
CA VAL A 374 -4.26 -11.90 2.56
C VAL A 374 -5.46 -11.96 3.51
N ARG A 375 -5.54 -13.03 4.29
CA ARG A 375 -6.65 -13.21 5.24
C ARG A 375 -6.48 -12.29 6.44
N TYR A 376 -7.55 -11.58 6.78
CA TYR A 376 -7.65 -10.80 8.01
C TYR A 376 -9.00 -11.00 8.68
N PHE A 377 -9.06 -10.83 10.00
CA PHE A 377 -10.27 -10.33 10.62
C PHE A 377 -10.34 -8.82 10.42
N LEU A 378 -11.51 -8.30 10.09
CA LEU A 378 -11.81 -6.88 10.22
C LEU A 378 -12.60 -6.70 11.51
N VAL A 379 -12.03 -5.92 12.43
CA VAL A 379 -12.58 -5.70 13.76
C VAL A 379 -12.86 -4.22 13.95
N VAL A 380 -14.10 -3.88 14.31
CA VAL A 380 -14.47 -2.54 14.75
C VAL A 380 -14.78 -2.61 16.23
N ALA A 381 -13.88 -2.08 17.05
CA ALA A 381 -14.00 -2.07 18.51
C ALA A 381 -13.04 -1.05 19.13
N GLY A 382 -13.30 -0.62 20.36
CA GLY A 382 -12.49 0.37 21.07
C GLY A 382 -12.47 1.74 20.38
N GLY A 383 -13.51 2.07 19.60
CA GLY A 383 -13.55 3.29 18.79
C GLY A 383 -12.57 3.31 17.60
N THR A 384 -12.06 2.15 17.19
CA THR A 384 -11.14 2.01 16.06
C THR A 384 -11.52 0.83 15.16
N ALA A 385 -10.95 0.80 13.96
CA ALA A 385 -11.09 -0.30 13.01
C ALA A 385 -9.70 -0.83 12.65
N VAL A 386 -9.52 -2.16 12.76
CA VAL A 386 -8.22 -2.82 12.62
C VAL A 386 -8.38 -4.10 11.80
N LEU A 387 -7.40 -4.37 10.94
CA LEU A 387 -7.24 -5.67 10.30
C LEU A 387 -6.32 -6.55 11.17
N VAL A 388 -6.69 -7.79 11.47
CA VAL A 388 -5.88 -8.71 12.27
C VAL A 388 -5.51 -9.93 11.46
N ASP A 389 -4.22 -10.16 11.26
CA ASP A 389 -3.70 -11.23 10.39
C ASP A 389 -3.58 -12.58 11.13
N ARG A 390 -3.05 -13.59 10.42
CA ARG A 390 -2.82 -14.93 10.98
C ARG A 390 -1.75 -14.97 12.09
N SER A 391 -0.83 -14.01 12.13
CA SER A 391 0.16 -13.90 13.21
C SER A 391 -0.39 -13.18 14.45
N ASN A 392 -1.67 -12.79 14.44
CA ASN A 392 -2.32 -11.99 15.48
C ASN A 392 -1.73 -10.57 15.61
N ALA A 393 -1.15 -10.06 14.52
CA ALA A 393 -0.65 -8.70 14.42
C ALA A 393 -1.74 -7.77 13.87
N PRO A 394 -1.79 -6.51 14.34
CA PRO A 394 -2.71 -5.51 13.85
C PRO A 394 -2.15 -4.86 12.58
N PHE A 395 -3.05 -4.51 11.67
CA PHE A 395 -2.75 -3.86 10.41
C PHE A 395 -3.76 -2.72 10.17
N THR A 396 -3.27 -1.66 9.53
CA THR A 396 -4.06 -0.54 9.05
C THR A 396 -4.02 -0.46 7.53
N THR A 397 -4.99 0.22 6.93
CA THR A 397 -5.05 0.46 5.48
C THR A 397 -5.91 1.68 5.19
N SER A 398 -5.80 2.22 3.98
CA SER A 398 -6.62 3.33 3.56
C SER A 398 -8.12 3.06 3.62
N GLY A 399 -8.83 4.02 4.20
CA GLY A 399 -10.27 4.00 4.43
C GLY A 399 -10.75 3.03 5.50
N LEU A 400 -9.87 2.52 6.36
CA LEU A 400 -10.25 1.63 7.45
C LEU A 400 -10.96 2.40 8.59
N GLU A 401 -10.42 3.55 8.99
CA GLU A 401 -10.94 4.35 10.11
C GLU A 401 -12.42 4.76 9.98
N PRO A 402 -12.92 5.22 8.80
CA PRO A 402 -14.34 5.56 8.65
C PRO A 402 -15.30 4.40 8.89
N LEU A 403 -14.85 3.14 8.89
CA LEU A 403 -15.70 1.99 9.23
C LEU A 403 -16.23 2.06 10.65
N THR A 404 -15.56 2.77 11.56
CA THR A 404 -16.06 3.04 12.93
C THR A 404 -17.38 3.82 12.94
N LEU A 405 -17.66 4.58 11.87
CA LEU A 405 -18.91 5.33 11.70
C LEU A 405 -19.99 4.50 10.99
N LEU A 406 -19.60 3.39 10.36
CA LEU A 406 -20.45 2.62 9.44
C LEU A 406 -20.85 1.25 9.99
N LEU A 407 -20.03 0.68 10.86
CA LEU A 407 -20.24 -0.64 11.44
C LEU A 407 -20.45 -0.51 12.95
N PRO A 408 -21.35 -1.30 13.55
CA PRO A 408 -21.53 -1.30 14.99
C PRO A 408 -20.25 -1.68 15.76
N GLU A 409 -20.10 -1.10 16.94
CA GLU A 409 -19.05 -1.45 17.90
C GLU A 409 -19.13 -2.95 18.28
N GLY A 410 -17.99 -3.64 18.21
CA GLY A 410 -17.85 -5.09 18.41
C GLY A 410 -18.07 -5.94 17.15
N THR A 411 -18.18 -5.33 15.97
CA THR A 411 -18.27 -6.07 14.70
C THR A 411 -16.97 -6.82 14.42
N VAL A 412 -17.08 -8.11 14.06
CA VAL A 412 -15.96 -8.97 13.65
C VAL A 412 -16.32 -9.75 12.39
N LEU A 413 -15.62 -9.45 11.30
CA LEU A 413 -15.79 -10.08 9.99
C LEU A 413 -14.56 -10.91 9.62
N ASP A 414 -14.75 -12.10 9.04
CA ASP A 414 -13.66 -12.94 8.53
C ASP A 414 -13.62 -12.86 7.01
N GLY A 415 -12.46 -12.45 6.46
CA GLY A 415 -12.35 -12.08 5.06
C GLY A 415 -10.94 -12.14 4.51
N GLU A 416 -10.83 -11.86 3.21
CA GLU A 416 -9.56 -11.67 2.53
C GLU A 416 -9.45 -10.24 2.00
N PHE A 417 -8.29 -9.62 2.20
CA PHE A 417 -7.93 -8.34 1.62
C PHE A 417 -7.28 -8.57 0.26
N VAL A 418 -7.90 -8.05 -0.80
CA VAL A 418 -7.66 -8.47 -2.19
C VAL A 418 -7.60 -7.26 -3.11
N LEU A 419 -6.67 -7.26 -4.07
CA LEU A 419 -6.65 -6.26 -5.14
C LEU A 419 -7.72 -6.58 -6.20
N HIS A 420 -8.75 -5.74 -6.28
CA HIS A 420 -9.75 -5.80 -7.33
C HIS A 420 -9.14 -5.41 -8.68
N GLN A 421 -9.11 -6.35 -9.62
CA GLN A 421 -8.34 -6.24 -10.86
C GLN A 421 -8.94 -5.25 -11.86
N LYS A 422 -10.25 -4.99 -11.81
CA LYS A 422 -10.92 -4.01 -12.67
C LYS A 422 -10.72 -2.58 -12.12
N ASP A 423 -11.17 -2.38 -10.89
CA ASP A 423 -11.11 -1.08 -10.18
C ASP A 423 -9.72 -0.66 -9.71
N LYS A 424 -8.72 -1.55 -9.80
CA LYS A 424 -7.32 -1.33 -9.37
C LYS A 424 -7.23 -0.82 -7.93
N ARG A 425 -8.04 -1.39 -7.04
CA ARG A 425 -8.13 -0.99 -5.63
C ARG A 425 -8.25 -2.21 -4.74
N TYR A 426 -7.65 -2.15 -3.56
CA TYR A 426 -7.87 -3.15 -2.53
C TYR A 426 -9.28 -3.07 -1.94
N VAL A 427 -9.87 -4.24 -1.73
CA VAL A 427 -11.20 -4.45 -1.14
C VAL A 427 -11.10 -5.53 -0.07
N PHE A 428 -11.96 -5.46 0.95
CA PHE A 428 -12.08 -6.51 1.95
C PHE A 428 -13.24 -7.43 1.58
N MET A 429 -12.90 -8.65 1.15
CA MET A 429 -13.85 -9.68 0.72
C MET A 429 -14.24 -10.57 1.90
N VAL A 430 -15.41 -10.30 2.47
CA VAL A 430 -15.93 -11.01 3.64
C VAL A 430 -16.51 -12.35 3.20
N PHE A 431 -16.09 -13.43 3.87
CA PHE A 431 -16.58 -14.77 3.58
C PHE A 431 -17.31 -15.44 4.75
N ASP A 432 -17.18 -14.92 5.97
CA ASP A 432 -17.94 -15.36 7.15
C ASP A 432 -18.10 -14.20 8.16
N ILE A 433 -19.02 -14.33 9.11
CA ILE A 433 -19.30 -13.33 10.14
C ILE A 433 -19.22 -13.96 11.54
N ILE A 434 -18.43 -13.33 12.43
CA ILE A 434 -18.21 -13.82 13.81
C ILE A 434 -19.14 -13.09 14.78
N ALA A 435 -19.25 -11.77 14.66
CA ALA A 435 -20.11 -10.96 15.50
C ALA A 435 -20.57 -9.68 14.78
N THR A 436 -21.78 -9.22 15.10
CA THR A 436 -22.35 -7.94 14.63
C THR A 436 -22.35 -6.85 15.71
N GLY A 437 -21.78 -7.14 16.89
CA GLY A 437 -21.87 -6.26 18.04
C GLY A 437 -21.06 -6.73 19.26
N ALA A 438 -20.98 -5.85 20.26
CA ALA A 438 -20.14 -6.04 21.44
C ALA A 438 -20.67 -7.07 22.46
N SER A 439 -21.95 -7.46 22.40
CA SER A 439 -22.56 -8.32 23.43
C SER A 439 -22.55 -9.80 23.06
N ALA A 440 -22.65 -10.69 24.06
CA ALA A 440 -22.62 -12.15 23.83
C ALA A 440 -23.69 -12.65 22.84
N GLN A 441 -24.88 -12.05 22.88
CA GLN A 441 -25.97 -12.35 21.95
C GLN A 441 -25.69 -11.96 20.49
N ASP A 442 -24.73 -11.06 20.27
CA ASP A 442 -24.30 -10.63 18.93
C ASP A 442 -23.28 -11.61 18.32
N SER A 443 -22.88 -12.65 19.07
CA SER A 443 -22.05 -13.75 18.58
C SER A 443 -22.81 -14.64 17.61
N HIS A 444 -22.15 -15.07 16.54
CA HIS A 444 -22.75 -15.97 15.55
C HIS A 444 -21.98 -17.29 15.39
N VAL A 445 -20.92 -17.50 16.17
CA VAL A 445 -20.02 -18.65 16.05
C VAL A 445 -20.72 -20.01 16.22
N ASP A 446 -21.74 -20.09 17.08
CA ASP A 446 -22.48 -21.33 17.35
C ASP A 446 -23.53 -21.66 16.29
N LYS A 447 -23.84 -20.71 15.40
CA LYS A 447 -24.85 -20.89 14.34
C LYS A 447 -24.26 -21.67 13.17
N PRO A 448 -25.03 -22.51 12.47
CA PRO A 448 -24.57 -23.17 11.24
C PRO A 448 -24.22 -22.15 10.16
N PHE A 449 -23.37 -22.54 9.21
CA PHE A 449 -22.86 -21.64 8.16
C PHE A 449 -23.98 -21.00 7.33
N THR A 450 -25.07 -21.70 7.04
CA THR A 450 -26.23 -21.14 6.32
C THR A 450 -26.83 -19.94 7.03
N GLU A 451 -27.00 -20.01 8.35
CA GLU A 451 -27.50 -18.90 9.16
C GLU A 451 -26.51 -17.75 9.20
N ARG A 452 -25.21 -18.04 9.40
CA ARG A 452 -24.16 -17.00 9.37
C ARG A 452 -24.11 -16.30 8.02
N LEU A 453 -24.26 -17.04 6.92
CA LEU A 453 -24.29 -16.49 5.57
C LEU A 453 -25.52 -15.59 5.34
N THR A 454 -26.70 -15.98 5.83
CA THR A 454 -27.90 -15.11 5.79
C THR A 454 -27.67 -13.83 6.58
N ILE A 455 -27.17 -13.92 7.81
CA ILE A 455 -26.85 -12.74 8.63
C ILE A 455 -25.83 -11.84 7.93
N LEU A 456 -24.77 -12.40 7.37
CA LEU A 456 -23.77 -11.64 6.61
C LEU A 456 -24.41 -10.93 5.40
N ASN A 457 -25.31 -11.60 4.69
CA ASN A 457 -26.00 -11.05 3.54
C ASN A 457 -26.91 -9.88 3.92
N ASP A 458 -27.63 -9.99 5.04
CA ASP A 458 -28.51 -8.93 5.54
C ASP A 458 -27.68 -7.76 6.10
N PHE A 459 -26.61 -8.06 6.85
CA PHE A 459 -25.71 -7.07 7.44
C PHE A 459 -24.95 -6.24 6.39
N LEU A 460 -24.62 -6.83 5.23
CA LEU A 460 -24.00 -6.14 4.11
C LEU A 460 -24.97 -5.89 2.94
N SER A 461 -26.28 -5.93 3.21
CA SER A 461 -27.30 -5.56 2.23
C SER A 461 -27.32 -4.05 2.01
N ASP A 462 -28.11 -3.60 1.03
CA ASP A 462 -28.31 -2.16 0.80
C ASP A 462 -28.98 -1.47 2.01
N GLU A 463 -29.74 -2.19 2.84
CA GLU A 463 -30.32 -1.68 4.09
C GLU A 463 -29.46 -1.98 5.33
N GLY A 464 -28.33 -2.65 5.15
CA GLY A 464 -27.39 -2.97 6.22
C GLY A 464 -26.61 -1.74 6.70
N PRO A 465 -26.01 -1.79 7.91
CA PRO A 465 -25.33 -0.65 8.52
C PRO A 465 -24.26 0.00 7.64
N TYR A 466 -23.48 -0.81 6.91
CA TYR A 466 -22.44 -0.28 6.02
C TYR A 466 -23.02 0.59 4.89
N ALA A 467 -24.03 0.09 4.17
CA ALA A 467 -24.61 0.80 3.03
C ALA A 467 -25.50 1.96 3.46
N ALA A 468 -26.27 1.79 4.54
CA ALA A 468 -27.08 2.84 5.14
C ALA A 468 -26.19 3.99 5.65
N GLY A 469 -25.15 3.69 6.45
CA GLY A 469 -24.23 4.69 6.95
C GLY A 469 -23.48 5.44 5.84
N MET A 470 -23.11 4.75 4.76
CA MET A 470 -22.51 5.40 3.58
C MET A 470 -23.45 6.42 2.93
N ARG A 471 -24.75 6.12 2.84
CA ARG A 471 -25.77 7.04 2.32
C ARG A 471 -26.04 8.19 3.28
N ASP A 472 -26.28 7.88 4.55
CA ASP A 472 -26.70 8.85 5.57
C ASP A 472 -25.61 9.87 5.87
N LEU A 473 -24.35 9.44 5.88
CA LEU A 473 -23.19 10.30 6.11
C LEU A 473 -22.60 10.89 4.82
N ASN A 474 -23.17 10.55 3.65
CA ASN A 474 -22.70 10.95 2.32
C ASN A 474 -21.19 10.78 2.14
N LEU A 475 -20.64 9.66 2.62
CA LEU A 475 -19.20 9.41 2.57
C LEU A 475 -18.77 9.06 1.14
N SER A 476 -17.65 9.64 0.71
CA SER A 476 -17.02 9.26 -0.54
C SER A 476 -16.63 7.77 -0.50
N ARG A 477 -17.06 7.00 -1.49
CA ARG A 477 -16.65 5.60 -1.66
C ARG A 477 -15.13 5.42 -1.69
N HIS A 478 -14.38 6.46 -2.05
CA HIS A 478 -12.92 6.45 -2.13
C HIS A 478 -12.24 6.67 -0.76
N ALA A 479 -12.96 7.28 0.18
CA ALA A 479 -12.52 7.50 1.56
C ALA A 479 -12.72 6.29 2.47
N VAL A 480 -13.55 5.31 2.06
CA VAL A 480 -13.89 4.14 2.88
C VAL A 480 -13.38 2.86 2.23
N LEU A 481 -12.81 1.94 3.01
CA LEU A 481 -12.39 0.61 2.57
C LEU A 481 -13.61 -0.15 2.02
N PRO A 482 -13.64 -0.53 0.73
CA PRO A 482 -14.79 -1.23 0.19
C PRO A 482 -14.89 -2.63 0.79
N ILE A 483 -16.04 -2.92 1.38
CA ILE A 483 -16.39 -4.24 1.89
C ILE A 483 -17.28 -4.92 0.86
N ILE A 484 -16.89 -6.10 0.40
CA ILE A 484 -17.68 -6.90 -0.54
C ILE A 484 -17.86 -8.31 0.01
N ARG A 485 -19.02 -8.91 -0.26
CA ARG A 485 -19.32 -10.27 0.17
C ARG A 485 -18.83 -11.31 -0.85
N LYS A 486 -18.28 -12.41 -0.35
CA LYS A 486 -17.88 -13.57 -1.16
C LYS A 486 -19.10 -14.30 -1.73
N ARG A 487 -18.94 -14.96 -2.90
CA ARG A 487 -20.03 -15.69 -3.56
C ARG A 487 -20.07 -17.14 -3.11
N TRP A 488 -20.85 -17.44 -2.08
CA TRP A 488 -21.14 -18.82 -1.74
C TRP A 488 -22.29 -19.36 -2.58
N VAL A 489 -22.11 -20.54 -3.17
CA VAL A 489 -23.18 -21.30 -3.82
C VAL A 489 -23.24 -22.72 -3.25
N PRO A 490 -24.41 -23.37 -3.19
CA PRO A 490 -24.49 -24.79 -2.83
C PRO A 490 -23.64 -25.64 -3.78
N LEU A 491 -23.06 -26.74 -3.27
CA LEU A 491 -22.15 -27.63 -4.02
C LEU A 491 -22.63 -28.01 -5.44
N ARG A 492 -23.93 -28.23 -5.62
CA ARG A 492 -24.55 -28.54 -6.93
C ARG A 492 -24.26 -27.50 -8.03
N HIS A 493 -23.89 -26.28 -7.65
CA HIS A 493 -23.55 -25.16 -8.53
C HIS A 493 -22.04 -24.95 -8.71
N ILE A 494 -21.19 -25.90 -8.31
CA ILE A 494 -19.73 -25.77 -8.45
C ILE A 494 -19.28 -25.47 -9.89
N MET A 495 -20.00 -25.98 -10.89
CA MET A 495 -19.71 -25.71 -12.30
C MET A 495 -19.88 -24.23 -12.65
N ASP A 496 -20.83 -23.53 -12.02
CA ASP A 496 -21.04 -22.10 -12.24
C ASP A 496 -19.84 -21.28 -11.74
N VAL A 497 -19.22 -21.71 -10.63
CA VAL A 497 -17.99 -21.10 -10.10
C VAL A 497 -16.84 -21.27 -11.08
N PHE A 498 -16.63 -22.47 -11.62
CA PHE A 498 -15.56 -22.72 -12.60
C PHE A 498 -15.74 -21.93 -13.90
N ARG A 499 -16.98 -21.75 -14.39
CA ARG A 499 -17.27 -20.92 -15.57
C ARG A 499 -16.86 -19.46 -15.41
N GLN A 500 -16.76 -18.98 -14.17
CA GLN A 500 -16.34 -17.60 -13.86
C GLN A 500 -14.82 -17.46 -13.71
N ILE A 501 -14.07 -18.55 -13.82
CA ILE A 501 -12.61 -18.56 -13.67
C ILE A 501 -11.96 -18.68 -15.03
N GLN A 502 -11.10 -17.71 -15.36
CA GLN A 502 -10.39 -17.63 -16.62
C GLN A 502 -8.87 -17.71 -16.39
N ARG A 503 -8.18 -18.48 -17.23
CA ARG A 503 -6.71 -18.48 -17.25
C ARG A 503 -6.23 -17.20 -17.92
N VAL A 504 -5.28 -16.53 -17.30
CA VAL A 504 -4.71 -15.26 -17.78
C VAL A 504 -3.19 -15.29 -17.65
N GLN A 505 -2.51 -14.48 -18.46
CA GLN A 505 -1.08 -14.22 -18.29
C GLN A 505 -0.90 -12.99 -17.40
N LYS A 506 -0.16 -13.14 -16.30
CA LYS A 506 0.20 -12.06 -15.38
C LYS A 506 1.25 -11.14 -16.02
N ARG A 507 1.47 -9.97 -15.40
CA ARG A 507 2.46 -8.98 -15.86
C ARG A 507 3.89 -9.50 -15.88
N ASP A 508 4.22 -10.41 -14.97
CA ASP A 508 5.50 -11.11 -14.87
C ASP A 508 5.59 -12.31 -15.83
N GLN A 509 4.66 -12.41 -16.79
CA GLN A 509 4.52 -13.49 -17.76
C GLN A 509 4.11 -14.85 -17.17
N SER A 510 3.91 -14.95 -15.85
CA SER A 510 3.43 -16.17 -15.22
C SER A 510 1.97 -16.43 -15.59
N LEU A 511 1.55 -17.70 -15.54
CA LEU A 511 0.13 -18.03 -15.67
C LEU A 511 -0.57 -17.78 -14.32
N GLY A 512 -1.75 -17.19 -14.39
CA GLY A 512 -2.65 -16.96 -13.27
C GLY A 512 -4.08 -17.33 -13.65
N ARG A 513 -4.98 -17.31 -12.65
CA ARG A 513 -6.40 -17.51 -12.86
C ARG A 513 -7.17 -16.38 -12.19
N ILE A 514 -8.07 -15.75 -12.94
CA ILE A 514 -8.92 -14.67 -12.43
C ILE A 514 -10.34 -15.20 -12.33
N TYR A 515 -10.95 -15.05 -11.16
CA TYR A 515 -12.38 -15.14 -10.99
C TYR A 515 -12.99 -13.77 -11.32
N SER A 516 -14.04 -13.76 -12.14
CA SER A 516 -14.77 -12.54 -12.46
C SER A 516 -16.28 -12.76 -12.51
N ASP A 517 -17.01 -11.89 -11.83
CA ASP A 517 -18.45 -11.71 -11.98
C ASP A 517 -18.82 -10.21 -12.00
N ASP A 518 -20.09 -9.90 -11.72
CA ASP A 518 -20.63 -8.54 -11.74
C ASP A 518 -20.00 -7.62 -10.69
N LYS A 519 -19.59 -8.17 -9.53
CA LYS A 519 -19.10 -7.40 -8.38
C LYS A 519 -17.64 -7.67 -8.03
N ARG A 520 -17.08 -8.79 -8.48
CA ARG A 520 -15.77 -9.28 -8.06
C ARG A 520 -14.90 -9.55 -9.28
N THR A 521 -13.66 -9.09 -9.24
CA THR A 521 -12.63 -9.47 -10.21
C THR A 521 -11.29 -9.59 -9.50
N HIS A 522 -10.81 -10.81 -9.27
CA HIS A 522 -9.60 -11.07 -8.47
C HIS A 522 -8.90 -12.37 -8.89
N TYR A 523 -7.62 -12.49 -8.49
CA TYR A 523 -6.90 -13.75 -8.67
C TYR A 523 -7.45 -14.83 -7.73
N THR A 524 -7.46 -16.07 -8.21
CA THR A 524 -7.89 -17.26 -7.48
C THR A 524 -6.88 -18.38 -7.67
N ASP A 525 -6.66 -19.18 -6.63
CA ASP A 525 -5.74 -20.31 -6.63
C ASP A 525 -6.45 -21.67 -6.41
N GLY A 526 -7.78 -21.70 -6.35
CA GLY A 526 -8.53 -22.94 -6.29
C GLY A 526 -10.02 -22.81 -5.97
N ILE A 527 -10.54 -23.75 -5.19
CA ILE A 527 -11.93 -23.82 -4.69
C ILE A 527 -11.90 -24.10 -3.19
N VAL A 528 -12.81 -23.47 -2.44
CA VAL A 528 -13.06 -23.74 -1.02
C VAL A 528 -14.41 -24.42 -0.83
N PHE A 529 -14.47 -25.37 0.11
CA PHE A 529 -15.67 -26.15 0.45
C PHE A 529 -16.00 -25.93 1.92
N CYS A 530 -16.98 -25.07 2.19
CA CYS A 530 -17.43 -24.77 3.55
C CYS A 530 -18.58 -25.71 3.95
N PRO A 531 -18.42 -26.52 5.01
CA PRO A 531 -19.49 -27.37 5.52
C PRO A 531 -20.54 -26.53 6.26
N ASN A 532 -21.80 -27.00 6.28
CA ASN A 532 -22.85 -26.33 7.04
C ASN A 532 -22.79 -26.63 8.55
N THR A 533 -21.74 -26.16 9.21
CA THR A 533 -21.48 -26.36 10.66
C THR A 533 -21.26 -25.03 11.38
N PRO A 534 -21.28 -25.01 12.73
CA PRO A 534 -20.78 -23.88 13.51
C PRO A 534 -19.36 -23.46 13.11
N TYR A 535 -18.99 -22.22 13.44
CA TYR A 535 -17.66 -21.69 13.18
C TYR A 535 -16.65 -22.41 14.08
N VAL A 536 -15.61 -23.00 13.48
CA VAL A 536 -14.64 -23.84 14.21
C VAL A 536 -13.30 -23.10 14.30
N PRO A 537 -12.88 -22.63 15.48
CA PRO A 537 -11.59 -21.97 15.62
C PRO A 537 -10.42 -22.86 15.19
N ASN A 538 -9.43 -22.28 14.50
CA ASN A 538 -8.25 -23.00 13.99
C ASN A 538 -8.63 -24.11 12.98
N THR A 539 -7.94 -25.25 12.99
CA THR A 539 -8.09 -26.27 11.93
C THR A 539 -9.46 -26.95 11.98
N HIS A 540 -10.22 -26.81 10.90
CA HIS A 540 -11.48 -27.53 10.70
C HIS A 540 -11.30 -28.62 9.65
N LYS A 541 -11.40 -29.89 10.08
CA LYS A 541 -11.15 -31.06 9.23
C LYS A 541 -12.13 -31.22 8.07
N GLU A 542 -13.28 -30.56 8.12
CA GLU A 542 -14.32 -30.63 7.09
C GLU A 542 -14.39 -29.35 6.26
N TYR A 543 -13.69 -28.27 6.65
CA TYR A 543 -13.51 -27.14 5.76
C TYR A 543 -12.36 -27.47 4.81
N LEU A 544 -12.65 -27.67 3.52
CA LEU A 544 -11.66 -28.14 2.55
C LEU A 544 -11.23 -27.04 1.58
N LYS A 545 -9.99 -27.13 1.11
CA LYS A 545 -9.45 -26.33 0.01
C LYS A 545 -8.88 -27.24 -1.08
N TRP A 546 -9.31 -27.05 -2.30
CA TRP A 546 -8.68 -27.63 -3.48
C TRP A 546 -7.90 -26.54 -4.21
N LYS A 547 -6.74 -26.89 -4.78
CA LYS A 547 -5.92 -26.00 -5.63
C LYS A 547 -5.55 -26.72 -6.91
N TRP A 548 -5.33 -25.98 -7.99
CA TRP A 548 -4.72 -26.55 -9.18
C TRP A 548 -3.30 -27.02 -8.87
N ALA A 549 -2.89 -28.16 -9.45
CA ALA A 549 -1.61 -28.80 -9.17
C ALA A 549 -0.40 -27.86 -9.40
N ASP A 550 -0.47 -26.98 -10.40
CA ASP A 550 0.57 -25.99 -10.72
C ASP A 550 0.72 -24.88 -9.66
N LEU A 551 -0.24 -24.74 -8.73
CA LEU A 551 -0.27 -23.73 -7.67
C LEU A 551 -0.08 -24.32 -6.27
N ILE A 552 0.19 -25.62 -6.15
CA ILE A 552 0.53 -26.23 -4.86
C ILE A 552 2.00 -25.96 -4.57
N THR A 553 2.25 -25.25 -3.48
CA THR A 553 3.58 -24.90 -2.99
C THR A 553 3.73 -25.28 -1.53
N VAL A 554 4.97 -25.41 -1.08
CA VAL A 554 5.35 -25.70 0.30
C VAL A 554 6.44 -24.72 0.73
N ASP A 555 6.32 -24.17 1.93
CA ASP A 555 7.36 -23.34 2.52
C ASP A 555 8.31 -24.21 3.36
N PHE A 556 9.59 -24.24 2.98
CA PHE A 556 10.66 -24.92 3.70
C PHE A 556 11.62 -23.92 4.34
N LEU A 557 12.24 -24.32 5.44
CA LEU A 557 13.40 -23.61 5.99
C LEU A 557 14.63 -24.09 5.21
N ALA A 558 15.22 -23.20 4.42
CA ALA A 558 16.46 -23.44 3.71
C ALA A 558 17.64 -22.91 4.52
N GLN A 559 18.71 -23.69 4.63
CA GLN A 559 19.92 -23.33 5.38
C GLN A 559 21.18 -23.75 4.61
N LEU A 560 22.22 -22.92 4.64
CA LEU A 560 23.53 -23.34 4.14
C LEU A 560 24.29 -24.09 5.23
N ASN A 561 24.74 -25.29 4.91
CA ASN A 561 25.66 -26.05 5.76
C ASN A 561 27.12 -25.56 5.59
N GLU A 562 28.04 -26.15 6.36
CA GLU A 562 29.47 -25.79 6.35
C GLU A 562 30.11 -25.95 4.97
N SER A 563 29.62 -26.89 4.16
CA SER A 563 30.07 -27.12 2.77
C SER A 563 29.41 -26.20 1.73
N ASN A 564 28.62 -25.20 2.16
CA ASN A 564 27.80 -24.33 1.31
C ASN A 564 26.72 -25.08 0.48
N ALA A 565 26.38 -26.30 0.86
CA ALA A 565 25.22 -27.00 0.30
C ALA A 565 23.93 -26.55 1.01
N ILE A 566 22.82 -26.58 0.29
CA ILE A 566 21.50 -26.20 0.79
C ILE A 566 20.87 -27.42 1.48
N ALA A 567 20.52 -27.27 2.75
CA ALA A 567 19.67 -28.19 3.48
C ALA A 567 18.25 -27.61 3.60
N LEU A 568 17.23 -28.45 3.39
CA LEU A 568 15.82 -28.09 3.45
C LEU A 568 15.14 -28.85 4.59
N THR A 569 14.49 -28.10 5.47
CA THR A 569 13.77 -28.66 6.62
C THR A 569 12.36 -28.12 6.73
N CYS A 570 11.50 -28.85 7.44
CA CYS A 570 10.17 -28.40 7.83
C CYS A 570 9.97 -28.51 9.35
N GLY A 571 8.91 -27.90 9.87
CA GLY A 571 8.59 -27.96 11.30
C GLY A 571 8.11 -29.36 11.72
N GLY A 572 8.55 -29.84 12.87
CA GLY A 572 8.24 -31.16 13.42
C GLY A 572 7.69 -31.11 14.85
N PRO A 573 7.21 -32.26 15.38
CA PRO A 573 6.68 -32.33 16.74
C PRO A 573 7.69 -31.89 17.79
N ARG A 574 7.23 -31.29 18.90
CA ARG A 574 8.12 -30.83 20.00
C ARG A 574 9.19 -29.81 19.55
N ASN A 575 8.86 -28.97 18.57
CA ASN A 575 9.74 -27.92 18.05
C ASN A 575 11.04 -28.47 17.42
N THR A 576 11.00 -29.69 16.87
CA THR A 576 12.11 -30.25 16.10
C THR A 576 12.03 -29.83 14.64
N HIS A 577 13.14 -29.93 13.92
CA HIS A 577 13.15 -29.84 12.46
C HIS A 577 13.16 -31.25 11.85
N VAL A 578 12.42 -31.43 10.76
CA VAL A 578 12.44 -32.66 9.97
C VAL A 578 13.25 -32.38 8.70
N GLU A 579 14.31 -33.15 8.49
CA GLU A 579 15.15 -33.08 7.31
C GLU A 579 14.43 -33.68 6.09
N LEU A 580 14.52 -33.00 4.96
CA LEU A 580 13.80 -33.36 3.74
C LEU A 580 14.73 -33.52 2.53
N ASP A 581 16.05 -33.49 2.70
CA ASP A 581 17.03 -33.47 1.61
C ASP A 581 16.94 -34.70 0.69
N SER A 582 16.49 -35.85 1.21
CA SER A 582 16.26 -37.07 0.42
C SER A 582 14.95 -37.05 -0.38
N ILE A 583 14.04 -36.11 -0.09
CA ILE A 583 12.70 -36.03 -0.68
C ILE A 583 12.57 -34.77 -1.57
N VAL A 584 13.23 -33.68 -1.17
CA VAL A 584 13.13 -32.37 -1.79
C VAL A 584 14.41 -32.06 -2.54
N VAL A 585 14.48 -32.53 -3.79
CA VAL A 585 15.61 -32.25 -4.67
C VAL A 585 15.34 -30.96 -5.46
N LEU A 586 16.14 -29.93 -5.23
CA LEU A 586 16.03 -28.65 -5.95
C LEU A 586 16.43 -28.78 -7.42
N ASP A 587 15.74 -28.04 -8.28
CA ASP A 587 16.15 -27.89 -9.68
C ASP A 587 17.54 -27.23 -9.73
N PRO A 588 18.55 -27.83 -10.41
CA PRO A 588 19.91 -27.29 -10.47
C PRO A 588 20.00 -25.82 -10.89
N LYS A 589 19.03 -25.34 -11.70
CA LYS A 589 18.99 -23.93 -12.12
C LYS A 589 18.68 -22.95 -10.97
N ASP A 590 17.99 -23.41 -9.93
CA ASP A 590 17.51 -22.58 -8.82
C ASP A 590 18.53 -22.56 -7.65
N VAL A 591 19.45 -23.54 -7.61
CA VAL A 591 20.49 -23.64 -6.57
C VAL A 591 21.32 -22.36 -6.41
N PRO A 592 21.87 -21.73 -7.47
CA PRO A 592 22.66 -20.50 -7.33
C PRO A 592 21.84 -19.33 -6.76
N VAL A 593 20.56 -19.25 -7.11
CA VAL A 593 19.65 -18.20 -6.62
C VAL A 593 19.41 -18.37 -5.12
N VAL A 594 19.07 -19.58 -4.68
CA VAL A 594 18.85 -19.89 -3.28
C VAL A 594 20.11 -19.69 -2.44
N GLN A 595 21.27 -20.15 -2.92
CA GLN A 595 22.55 -19.93 -2.23
C GLN A 595 22.84 -18.43 -2.04
N LYS A 596 22.61 -17.61 -3.07
CA LYS A 596 22.84 -16.17 -3.00
C LYS A 596 21.90 -15.48 -2.02
N ILE A 597 20.65 -15.92 -1.90
CA ILE A 597 19.71 -15.41 -0.90
C ILE A 597 20.24 -15.74 0.49
N LEU A 598 20.55 -17.01 0.76
CA LEU A 598 21.01 -17.47 2.07
C LEU A 598 22.35 -16.85 2.47
N GLN A 599 23.28 -16.63 1.54
CA GLN A 599 24.55 -15.94 1.81
C GLN A 599 24.37 -14.47 2.24
N ARG A 600 23.27 -13.83 1.82
CA ARG A 600 22.95 -12.45 2.21
C ARG A 600 22.26 -12.38 3.56
N THR A 601 21.63 -13.47 3.99
CA THR A 601 20.95 -13.52 5.29
C THR A 601 21.97 -13.75 6.41
N PRO A 602 21.98 -12.94 7.50
CA PRO A 602 22.95 -13.08 8.59
C PRO A 602 22.99 -14.47 9.23
N SER A 603 21.82 -15.13 9.37
CA SER A 603 21.69 -16.49 9.91
C SER A 603 22.06 -17.60 8.93
N ARG A 604 22.33 -17.25 7.66
CA ARG A 604 22.49 -18.19 6.54
C ARG A 604 21.30 -19.15 6.37
N SER A 605 20.13 -18.73 6.84
CA SER A 605 18.87 -19.47 6.80
C SER A 605 17.71 -18.55 6.43
N ALA A 606 16.75 -19.05 5.67
CA ALA A 606 15.54 -18.30 5.31
C ALA A 606 14.39 -19.27 5.01
N ILE A 607 13.15 -18.82 5.23
CA ILE A 607 11.96 -19.57 4.79
C ILE A 607 11.71 -19.21 3.33
N LEU A 608 11.70 -20.24 2.49
CA LEU A 608 11.55 -20.11 1.04
C LEU A 608 10.39 -20.99 0.57
N GLU A 609 9.66 -20.51 -0.43
CA GLU A 609 8.53 -21.20 -1.03
C GLU A 609 8.96 -21.97 -2.28
N PHE A 610 8.52 -23.23 -2.38
CA PHE A 610 8.87 -24.13 -3.49
C PHE A 610 7.64 -24.80 -4.07
N GLY A 611 7.64 -25.04 -5.39
CA GLY A 611 6.64 -25.84 -6.09
C GLY A 611 7.28 -27.05 -6.76
N PHE A 612 6.58 -28.18 -6.78
CA PHE A 612 7.09 -29.42 -7.39
C PHE A 612 6.81 -29.46 -8.90
N ASN A 613 7.83 -29.74 -9.70
CA ASN A 613 7.71 -29.97 -11.13
C ASN A 613 7.64 -31.48 -11.40
N ALA A 614 6.42 -31.96 -11.66
CA ALA A 614 6.17 -33.38 -11.87
C ALA A 614 6.84 -33.94 -13.15
N ASP A 615 7.07 -33.11 -14.17
CA ASP A 615 7.70 -33.55 -15.42
C ASP A 615 9.20 -33.80 -15.25
N LYS A 616 9.85 -33.02 -14.38
CA LYS A 616 11.31 -33.11 -14.12
C LYS A 616 11.65 -33.88 -12.85
N GLY A 617 10.72 -34.03 -11.93
CA GLY A 617 10.96 -34.60 -10.60
C GLY A 617 11.76 -33.68 -9.66
N PHE A 618 11.82 -32.38 -9.93
CA PHE A 618 12.56 -31.41 -9.12
C PHE A 618 11.64 -30.35 -8.50
N TRP A 619 12.09 -29.77 -7.38
CA TRP A 619 11.44 -28.65 -6.72
C TRP A 619 11.99 -27.33 -7.26
N ASN A 620 11.10 -26.46 -7.71
CA ASN A 620 11.44 -25.14 -8.18
C ASN A 620 11.25 -24.08 -7.10
N TYR A 621 12.26 -23.23 -6.94
CA TYR A 621 12.17 -22.05 -6.09
C TYR A 621 11.11 -21.09 -6.65
N LYS A 622 10.28 -20.53 -5.77
CA LYS A 622 9.24 -19.54 -6.12
C LYS A 622 9.61 -18.17 -5.58
N CYS A 623 9.72 -18.03 -4.26
CA CYS A 623 10.04 -16.75 -3.61
C CYS A 623 10.56 -16.97 -2.19
N ALA A 624 11.17 -15.92 -1.63
CA ALA A 624 11.48 -15.84 -0.21
C ALA A 624 10.23 -15.41 0.56
N ARG A 625 10.10 -15.88 1.80
CA ARG A 625 8.94 -15.66 2.68
C ARG A 625 9.36 -14.92 3.95
N PRO A 626 9.78 -13.64 3.86
CA PRO A 626 10.13 -12.85 5.04
C PRO A 626 8.92 -12.58 5.95
N ASP A 627 7.71 -12.78 5.43
CA ASP A 627 6.44 -12.68 6.17
C ASP A 627 6.22 -13.84 7.15
N LYS A 628 7.05 -14.89 7.11
CA LYS A 628 6.89 -16.10 7.92
C LYS A 628 8.02 -16.25 8.93
N ASP A 629 7.64 -16.54 10.16
CA ASP A 629 8.57 -16.89 11.24
C ASP A 629 8.89 -18.39 11.28
N SER A 630 8.09 -19.23 10.59
CA SER A 630 8.30 -20.68 10.56
C SER A 630 7.95 -21.31 9.21
N ALA A 631 8.69 -22.36 8.85
CA ALA A 631 8.37 -23.24 7.72
C ALA A 631 7.07 -24.01 7.97
N ASN A 632 6.52 -24.64 6.92
CA ASN A 632 5.34 -25.47 7.09
C ASN A 632 5.61 -26.64 8.05
N TYR A 633 4.62 -26.98 8.88
CA TYR A 633 4.68 -28.15 9.75
C TYR A 633 4.54 -29.43 8.92
N ILE A 634 5.17 -30.54 9.35
CA ILE A 634 5.24 -31.82 8.61
C ILE A 634 3.87 -32.33 8.15
N ARG A 635 2.81 -32.12 8.95
CA ARG A 635 1.44 -32.49 8.55
C ARG A 635 0.97 -31.74 7.29
N THR A 636 1.29 -30.45 7.19
CA THR A 636 0.98 -29.60 6.04
C THR A 636 1.80 -30.02 4.82
N VAL A 637 3.08 -30.35 5.02
CA VAL A 637 3.97 -30.86 3.96
C VAL A 637 3.40 -32.16 3.39
N LEU A 638 3.11 -33.15 4.24
CA LEU A 638 2.55 -34.44 3.83
C LEU A 638 1.19 -34.27 3.13
N GLY A 639 0.32 -33.40 3.64
CA GLY A 639 -0.95 -33.09 2.98
C GLY A 639 -0.77 -32.49 1.58
N SER A 640 0.22 -31.60 1.43
CA SER A 640 0.55 -31.00 0.14
C SER A 640 1.11 -32.03 -0.84
N LEU A 641 1.98 -32.95 -0.37
CA LEU A 641 2.49 -34.06 -1.18
C LEU A 641 1.37 -34.99 -1.64
N VAL A 642 0.39 -35.30 -0.78
CA VAL A 642 -0.79 -36.05 -1.20
C VAL A 642 -1.55 -35.29 -2.28
N ASN A 643 -1.80 -33.99 -2.10
CA ASN A 643 -2.52 -33.19 -3.08
C ASN A 643 -1.80 -33.13 -4.43
N MET A 644 -0.47 -33.03 -4.42
CA MET A 644 0.37 -33.11 -5.63
C MET A 644 0.31 -34.50 -6.28
N ALA A 645 0.40 -35.57 -5.48
CA ALA A 645 0.35 -36.95 -5.99
C ALA A 645 -1.03 -37.30 -6.55
N GLU A 646 -2.09 -36.81 -5.91
CA GLU A 646 -3.44 -37.03 -6.38
C GLU A 646 -3.75 -36.20 -7.62
N ALA A 647 -3.24 -34.97 -7.72
CA ALA A 647 -3.40 -34.05 -8.85
C ALA A 647 -4.84 -34.05 -9.41
N ILE A 648 -5.84 -33.98 -8.52
CA ILE A 648 -7.25 -33.99 -8.92
C ILE A 648 -7.49 -32.81 -9.86
N SER A 649 -7.84 -33.10 -11.12
CA SER A 649 -8.08 -32.06 -12.11
C SER A 649 -9.42 -31.36 -11.86
N GLU A 650 -9.59 -30.20 -12.50
CA GLU A 650 -10.85 -29.47 -12.48
C GLU A 650 -12.02 -30.31 -13.03
N GLU A 651 -11.77 -31.08 -14.09
CA GLU A 651 -12.74 -31.97 -14.72
C GLU A 651 -13.08 -33.17 -13.82
N GLU A 652 -12.07 -33.78 -13.18
CA GLU A 652 -12.28 -34.87 -12.22
C GLU A 652 -13.13 -34.39 -11.04
N LEU A 653 -12.78 -33.23 -10.49
CA LEU A 653 -13.46 -32.65 -9.34
C LEU A 653 -14.93 -32.36 -9.66
N GLN A 654 -15.20 -31.71 -10.80
CA GLN A 654 -16.57 -31.43 -11.24
C GLN A 654 -17.34 -32.74 -11.47
N TYR A 655 -16.79 -33.69 -12.23
CA TYR A 655 -17.47 -34.95 -12.54
C TYR A 655 -17.81 -35.74 -11.28
N ARG A 656 -16.85 -35.93 -10.37
CA ARG A 656 -17.05 -36.77 -9.20
C ARG A 656 -18.03 -36.17 -8.19
N LEU A 657 -18.11 -34.83 -8.11
CA LEU A 657 -18.97 -34.14 -7.15
C LEU A 657 -20.40 -33.94 -7.65
N THR A 658 -20.62 -33.78 -8.96
CA THR A 658 -21.96 -33.50 -9.51
C THR A 658 -22.61 -34.71 -10.18
N ASN A 659 -21.84 -35.70 -10.63
CA ASN A 659 -22.39 -36.86 -11.32
C ASN A 659 -22.87 -37.94 -10.33
N PRO A 660 -24.10 -38.48 -10.46
CA PRO A 660 -24.54 -39.62 -9.68
C PRO A 660 -23.64 -40.86 -9.87
N ASN A 661 -23.08 -41.04 -11.07
CA ASN A 661 -22.16 -42.13 -11.43
C ASN A 661 -20.67 -41.75 -11.23
N ALA A 662 -20.36 -41.04 -10.13
CA ALA A 662 -19.03 -40.51 -9.83
C ALA A 662 -17.90 -41.56 -9.90
N GLU A 663 -18.17 -42.81 -9.52
CA GLU A 663 -17.18 -43.90 -9.53
C GLU A 663 -16.72 -44.30 -10.94
N GLN A 664 -17.50 -43.97 -11.97
CA GLN A 664 -17.19 -44.32 -13.36
C GLN A 664 -16.11 -43.43 -13.99
N TRP A 665 -15.65 -42.37 -13.31
CA TRP A 665 -14.62 -41.45 -13.82
C TRP A 665 -13.39 -42.19 -14.37
N ASN A 666 -12.83 -43.10 -13.56
CA ASN A 666 -11.64 -43.87 -13.93
C ASN A 666 -11.88 -44.75 -15.16
N HIS A 667 -13.07 -45.34 -15.27
CA HIS A 667 -13.46 -46.16 -16.41
C HIS A 667 -13.57 -45.32 -17.70
N HIS A 668 -14.25 -44.17 -17.63
CA HIS A 668 -14.39 -43.25 -18.76
C HIS A 668 -13.05 -42.71 -19.24
N MET A 669 -12.18 -42.27 -18.32
CA MET A 669 -10.85 -41.79 -18.67
C MET A 669 -9.98 -42.88 -19.29
N LYS A 670 -10.06 -44.12 -18.79
CA LYS A 670 -9.36 -45.26 -19.39
C LYS A 670 -9.85 -45.53 -20.82
N LYS A 671 -11.16 -45.44 -21.07
CA LYS A 671 -11.75 -45.58 -22.41
C LYS A 671 -11.31 -44.46 -23.35
N MET A 672 -11.34 -43.21 -22.90
CA MET A 672 -10.88 -42.06 -23.71
C MET A 672 -9.38 -42.14 -24.05
N ARG A 673 -8.54 -42.49 -23.08
CA ARG A 673 -7.10 -42.66 -23.31
C ARG A 673 -6.81 -43.75 -24.34
N ARG A 674 -7.53 -44.88 -24.28
CA ARG A 674 -7.44 -45.93 -25.30
C ARG A 674 -7.84 -45.42 -26.67
N ALA A 675 -9.00 -44.76 -26.78
CA ALA A 675 -9.46 -44.20 -28.05
C ALA A 675 -8.48 -43.19 -28.68
N LEU A 676 -7.80 -42.36 -27.87
CA LEU A 676 -6.77 -41.43 -28.35
C LEU A 676 -5.49 -42.15 -28.80
N LEU A 677 -5.16 -43.29 -28.20
CA LEU A 677 -4.02 -44.12 -28.62
C LEU A 677 -4.32 -44.92 -29.89
N ASP A 678 -5.58 -45.35 -30.06
CA ASP A 678 -6.07 -46.08 -31.24
C ASP A 678 -6.33 -45.15 -32.45
N GLN A 679 -6.25 -43.83 -32.26
CA GLN A 679 -6.34 -42.80 -33.31
C GLN A 679 -4.98 -42.39 -33.90
N LYS A 680 -3.90 -43.07 -33.53
CA LYS A 680 -2.59 -43.02 -34.22
C LYS A 680 -2.45 -44.23 -35.12
#